data_AF-A0A5N4CMQ2-F1
#
_entry.id   AF-A0A5N4CMQ2-F1
#
_cell.length_a   1.000
_cell.length_b   1.000
_cell.length_c   1.000
_cell.angle_alpha   90.00
_cell.angle_beta   90.00
_cell.angle_gamma   90.00
#
_symmetry.space_group_name_H-M   'P 1'
#
loop_
_entity.id
_entity.type
_entity.pdbx_description
1 polymer ?
#
loop_
_entity_poly.entity_id
_entity_poly.type
_entity_poly.pdbx_seq_one_letter_code
_entity_poly.pdbx_strand_id
1 'polypeptide(L)'
;MLLLQLRMEKEEMEEELGEKIEVLQRELGQARAGAGDTRQVEELRKELRRTQEELKELRTEQQSQEVAGRHRERELEKQLKVEAERGQGLEQQNLQLQKTLQQLRQDCEEASKARGTRSMVSGVWLKVGRMGQGEAWLYVVTPTASLYGWESQGGLWLVALPLFMSGFLWALFGVAFLGVVSDLEPWGLSRLSLNRPQAQMAAEAEAAVLAQRRAAVETTLRETQEENDEFRRRILGLEQQLKEARGLAEGGEVAEARLRDKVQRLEAEKQRLEEALNAAQEEEGSLAAAKRALEARLEEAQRGLARLGQEQQALNRALEEEGKQREALRRSKAELEEQKRLLDRTVDRLNKEVGHGLEQIGDDSKQALQQLHAQLEDYKEKARREVADAQRQAKEWASEAEKTSGGLSRLQDETQRLRQALQASQADRDTARLDKELLAQRLQGLEQEAENKKRSQDDRSRQLKNLEEKVSRLEVELDEERSTVELLTERMNRGRDQVDQLRTELMQERSARQDLECDKISLERQNKDLKSRLASSEGFQKPSASLCQLESQNRELQERLQAEEREKTALQSTNRKLERRVKELSIQIDDERQHVNDQKDQLSLRVKALKRQVDEAEEEIERLDGLRKKAQRELEEQHEVNEQLQARIKALEKDSWRKASRSAAESTLQHEGLSSDEEFDGVYDPSSIASLLTESNLQTSSC
;
A
#
# COMPACT_ATOMS: atom_id res chain seq x y z
N MET A 1 12.40 56.06 28.35
CA MET A 1 12.65 54.89 27.48
C MET A 1 11.47 53.93 27.53
N LEU A 2 11.27 53.10 28.55
CA LEU A 2 10.13 52.15 28.62
C LEU A 2 8.75 52.77 28.33
N LEU A 3 8.42 53.94 28.88
CA LEU A 3 7.15 54.64 28.60
C LEU A 3 7.01 55.17 27.16
N LEU A 4 8.10 55.34 26.42
CA LEU A 4 8.05 55.69 24.99
C LEU A 4 7.86 54.43 24.15
N GLN A 5 8.53 53.34 24.51
CA GLN A 5 8.36 52.03 23.86
C GLN A 5 6.91 51.54 24.01
N LEU A 6 6.36 51.54 25.22
CA LEU A 6 4.96 51.16 25.48
C LEU A 6 3.93 52.09 24.82
N ARG A 7 4.32 53.32 24.44
CA ARG A 7 3.47 54.20 23.64
C ARG A 7 3.53 53.81 22.17
N MET A 8 4.72 53.61 21.60
CA MET A 8 4.90 53.17 20.21
C MET A 8 4.23 51.81 19.96
N GLU A 9 4.48 50.81 20.81
CA GLU A 9 3.85 49.48 20.75
C GLU A 9 2.30 49.55 20.81
N LYS A 10 1.74 50.63 21.38
CA LYS A 10 0.29 50.87 21.42
C LYS A 10 -0.23 51.70 20.25
N GLU A 11 0.56 52.65 19.74
CA GLU A 11 0.27 53.40 18.51
C GLU A 11 0.26 52.46 17.30
N GLU A 12 1.24 51.56 17.20
CA GLU A 12 1.32 50.46 16.20
C GLU A 12 0.07 49.55 16.25
N MET A 13 -0.38 49.16 17.45
CA MET A 13 -1.59 48.35 17.64
C MET A 13 -2.90 49.09 17.28
N GLU A 14 -2.96 50.42 17.45
CA GLU A 14 -4.10 51.21 16.99
C GLU A 14 -4.13 51.39 15.46
N GLU A 15 -2.96 51.45 14.81
CA GLU A 15 -2.84 51.46 13.35
C GLU A 15 -3.24 50.10 12.76
N GLU A 16 -2.73 48.99 13.29
CA GLU A 16 -3.12 47.63 12.88
C GLU A 16 -4.63 47.38 12.96
N LEU A 17 -5.28 47.83 14.04
CA LEU A 17 -6.74 47.69 14.20
C LEU A 17 -7.50 48.63 13.25
N GLY A 18 -6.94 49.80 12.93
CA GLY A 18 -7.45 50.68 11.88
C GLY A 18 -7.46 50.00 10.51
N GLU A 19 -6.34 49.40 10.09
CA GLU A 19 -6.24 48.67 8.83
C GLU A 19 -7.21 47.47 8.77
N LYS A 20 -7.30 46.69 9.84
CA LYS A 20 -8.24 45.55 9.96
C LYS A 20 -9.70 46.01 9.85
N ILE A 21 -10.04 47.17 10.44
CA ILE A 21 -11.37 47.80 10.32
C ILE A 21 -11.66 48.24 8.87
N GLU A 22 -10.68 48.70 8.11
CA GLU A 22 -10.87 49.00 6.69
C GLU A 22 -11.01 47.74 5.82
N VAL A 23 -10.19 46.71 6.07
CA VAL A 23 -10.27 45.41 5.37
C VAL A 23 -11.67 44.82 5.54
N LEU A 24 -12.14 44.69 6.78
CA LEU A 24 -13.48 44.19 7.10
C LEU A 24 -14.59 45.05 6.48
N GLN A 25 -14.41 46.38 6.37
CA GLN A 25 -15.35 47.25 5.64
C GLN A 25 -15.38 46.99 4.13
N ARG A 26 -14.20 46.77 3.50
CA ARG A 26 -14.08 46.47 2.07
C ARG A 26 -14.71 45.11 1.74
N GLU A 27 -14.43 44.08 2.54
CA GLU A 27 -15.00 42.74 2.41
C GLU A 27 -16.52 42.73 2.63
N LEU A 28 -16.99 43.40 3.68
CA LEU A 28 -18.43 43.60 3.95
C LEU A 28 -19.13 44.41 2.85
N GLY A 29 -18.40 45.28 2.14
CA GLY A 29 -18.88 45.95 0.92
C GLY A 29 -19.04 44.98 -0.25
N GLN A 30 -18.03 44.16 -0.51
CA GLN A 30 -18.03 43.14 -1.57
C GLN A 30 -19.12 42.08 -1.34
N ALA A 31 -19.23 41.56 -0.11
CA ALA A 31 -20.25 40.57 0.28
C ALA A 31 -21.69 41.10 0.21
N ARG A 32 -21.90 42.43 0.25
CA ARG A 32 -23.19 43.08 -0.02
C ARG A 32 -23.47 43.33 -1.52
N ALA A 33 -22.43 43.34 -2.35
CA ALA A 33 -22.54 43.61 -3.79
C ALA A 33 -22.68 42.32 -4.62
N GLY A 34 -22.07 41.23 -4.17
CA GLY A 34 -22.37 39.88 -4.66
C GLY A 34 -23.73 39.37 -4.13
N ALA A 35 -24.28 38.35 -4.78
CA ALA A 35 -25.44 37.59 -4.29
C ALA A 35 -25.02 36.60 -3.16
N GLY A 36 -24.28 37.11 -2.17
CA GLY A 36 -23.64 36.31 -1.11
C GLY A 36 -24.58 35.91 0.02
N ASP A 37 -24.12 34.93 0.82
CA ASP A 37 -24.88 34.42 1.95
C ASP A 37 -25.11 35.51 3.01
N THR A 38 -26.36 35.68 3.45
CA THR A 38 -26.71 36.68 4.48
C THR A 38 -25.97 36.43 5.80
N ARG A 39 -25.59 35.18 6.08
CA ARG A 39 -24.79 34.76 7.23
C ARG A 39 -23.38 35.36 7.22
N GLN A 40 -22.68 35.29 6.09
CA GLN A 40 -21.35 35.89 5.92
C GLN A 40 -21.39 37.41 6.12
N VAL A 41 -22.44 38.05 5.58
CA VAL A 41 -22.69 39.49 5.76
C VAL A 41 -23.04 39.84 7.22
N GLU A 42 -23.56 38.91 8.03
CA GLU A 42 -23.76 39.09 9.47
C GLU A 42 -22.51 38.79 10.32
N GLU A 43 -21.65 37.88 9.88
CA GLU A 43 -20.40 37.50 10.54
C GLU A 43 -19.36 38.61 10.41
N LEU A 44 -19.13 39.12 9.19
CA LEU A 44 -18.31 40.32 8.96
C LEU A 44 -18.85 41.54 9.71
N ARG A 45 -20.18 41.64 9.92
CA ARG A 45 -20.80 42.68 10.77
C ARG A 45 -20.59 42.46 12.28
N LYS A 46 -20.32 41.24 12.74
CA LYS A 46 -19.99 40.96 14.15
C LYS A 46 -18.51 41.26 14.39
N GLU A 47 -17.64 40.83 13.49
CA GLU A 47 -16.19 41.04 13.55
C GLU A 47 -15.82 42.52 13.42
N LEU A 48 -16.41 43.25 12.46
CA LEU A 48 -16.23 44.70 12.34
C LEU A 48 -16.73 45.48 13.57
N ARG A 49 -17.66 44.92 14.38
CA ARG A 49 -18.06 45.53 15.66
C ARG A 49 -17.06 45.24 16.76
N ARG A 50 -16.57 44.00 16.87
CA ARG A 50 -15.52 43.61 17.84
C ARG A 50 -14.25 44.45 17.66
N THR A 51 -13.71 44.54 16.45
CA THR A 51 -12.50 45.34 16.20
C THR A 51 -12.73 46.84 16.45
N GLN A 52 -13.93 47.35 16.16
CA GLN A 52 -14.34 48.71 16.53
C GLN A 52 -14.61 48.90 18.03
N GLU A 53 -14.78 47.85 18.83
CA GLU A 53 -14.92 47.89 20.28
C GLU A 53 -13.53 47.83 20.92
N GLU A 54 -12.68 46.88 20.50
CA GLU A 54 -11.26 46.77 20.86
C GLU A 54 -10.48 48.08 20.64
N LEU A 55 -10.63 48.72 19.47
CA LEU A 55 -9.98 50.01 19.18
C LEU A 55 -10.50 51.16 20.06
N LYS A 56 -11.75 51.10 20.55
CA LYS A 56 -12.27 52.09 21.49
C LYS A 56 -11.72 51.85 22.90
N GLU A 57 -11.64 50.60 23.33
CA GLU A 57 -11.10 50.23 24.64
C GLU A 57 -9.62 50.61 24.76
N LEU A 58 -8.80 50.32 23.75
CA LEU A 58 -7.40 50.76 23.71
C LEU A 58 -7.27 52.29 23.83
N ARG A 59 -8.14 53.06 23.16
CA ARG A 59 -8.15 54.53 23.24
C ARG A 59 -8.59 55.07 24.59
N THR A 60 -9.59 54.47 25.24
CA THR A 60 -10.00 54.88 26.59
C THR A 60 -8.94 54.53 27.63
N GLU A 61 -8.27 53.39 27.48
CA GLU A 61 -7.07 53.06 28.25
C GLU A 61 -5.91 54.03 28.02
N GLN A 62 -5.66 54.45 26.78
CA GLN A 62 -4.59 55.41 26.45
C GLN A 62 -4.84 56.74 27.21
N GLN A 63 -6.08 57.25 27.15
CA GLN A 63 -6.48 58.46 27.88
C GLN A 63 -6.38 58.27 29.40
N SER A 64 -6.77 57.10 29.92
CA SER A 64 -6.62 56.73 31.34
C SER A 64 -5.15 56.73 31.79
N GLN A 65 -4.28 56.10 31.00
CA GLN A 65 -2.84 56.01 31.26
C GLN A 65 -2.16 57.39 31.17
N GLU A 66 -2.56 58.26 30.24
CA GLU A 66 -2.07 59.64 30.18
C GLU A 66 -2.50 60.47 31.39
N VAL A 67 -3.75 60.37 31.83
CA VAL A 67 -4.24 61.07 33.04
C VAL A 67 -3.49 60.58 34.29
N ALA A 68 -3.28 59.27 34.41
CA ALA A 68 -2.48 58.68 35.50
C ALA A 68 -0.99 59.11 35.42
N GLY A 69 -0.41 59.21 34.23
CA GLY A 69 0.94 59.71 33.99
C GLY A 69 1.09 61.17 34.45
N ARG A 70 0.20 62.05 33.99
CA ARG A 70 0.15 63.48 34.39
C ARG A 70 -0.13 63.66 35.88
N HIS A 71 -0.80 62.71 36.54
CA HIS A 71 -0.95 62.73 38.00
C HIS A 71 0.37 62.44 38.71
N ARG A 72 1.04 61.33 38.34
CA ARG A 72 2.35 60.93 38.89
C ARG A 72 3.42 61.99 38.66
N GLU A 73 3.42 62.63 37.49
CA GLU A 73 4.30 63.75 37.16
C GLU A 73 4.11 64.93 38.12
N ARG A 74 2.87 65.33 38.40
CA ARG A 74 2.53 66.37 39.40
C ARG A 74 2.86 65.97 40.83
N GLU A 75 2.86 64.68 41.16
CA GLU A 75 3.29 64.17 42.47
C GLU A 75 4.82 64.21 42.61
N LEU A 76 5.54 63.81 41.57
CA LEU A 76 7.00 63.94 41.49
C LEU A 76 7.42 65.41 41.55
N GLU A 77 6.76 66.32 40.83
CA GLU A 77 7.01 67.77 40.97
C GLU A 77 6.87 68.27 42.42
N LYS A 78 5.84 67.82 43.14
CA LYS A 78 5.62 68.20 44.55
C LYS A 78 6.74 67.68 45.44
N GLN A 79 7.15 66.43 45.25
CA GLN A 79 8.28 65.84 45.98
C GLN A 79 9.59 66.59 45.68
N LEU A 80 9.85 66.92 44.42
CA LEU A 80 11.04 67.65 43.98
C LEU A 80 11.07 69.09 44.54
N LYS A 81 9.91 69.75 44.66
CA LYS A 81 9.77 71.04 45.36
C LYS A 81 10.07 70.92 46.86
N VAL A 82 9.54 69.90 47.54
CA VAL A 82 9.83 69.64 48.97
C VAL A 82 11.31 69.32 49.21
N GLU A 83 11.96 68.57 48.33
CA GLU A 83 13.41 68.31 48.43
C GLU A 83 14.25 69.56 48.11
N ALA A 84 13.81 70.43 47.19
CA ALA A 84 14.46 71.72 46.95
C ALA A 84 14.35 72.66 48.17
N GLU A 85 13.19 72.71 48.82
CA GLU A 85 12.97 73.45 50.08
C GLU A 85 13.83 72.88 51.23
N ARG A 86 13.97 71.55 51.33
CA ARG A 86 14.90 70.89 52.26
C ARG A 86 16.35 71.26 51.97
N GLY A 87 16.77 71.25 50.71
CA GLY A 87 18.10 71.67 50.27
C GLY A 87 18.41 73.11 50.69
N GLN A 88 17.51 74.06 50.39
CA GLN A 88 17.64 75.45 50.81
C GLN A 88 17.67 75.61 52.33
N GLY A 89 16.89 74.81 53.08
CA GLY A 89 16.95 74.78 54.55
C GLY A 89 18.31 74.32 55.08
N LEU A 90 18.91 73.29 54.48
CA LEU A 90 20.25 72.80 54.82
C LEU A 90 21.33 73.82 54.45
N GLU A 91 21.23 74.49 53.31
CA GLU A 91 22.14 75.58 52.92
C GLU A 91 22.09 76.75 53.92
N GLN A 92 20.89 77.15 54.36
CA GLN A 92 20.71 78.19 55.37
C GLN A 92 21.30 77.79 56.72
N GLN A 93 21.11 76.54 57.16
CA GLN A 93 21.75 76.00 58.37
C GLN A 93 23.28 75.98 58.25
N ASN A 94 23.81 75.59 57.10
CA ASN A 94 25.26 75.56 56.84
C ASN A 94 25.85 77.00 56.86
N LEU A 95 25.14 77.97 56.28
CA LEU A 95 25.51 79.40 56.35
C LEU A 95 25.44 79.96 57.78
N GLN A 96 24.48 79.51 58.59
CA GLN A 96 24.44 79.85 60.03
C GLN A 96 25.62 79.23 60.79
N LEU A 97 25.97 77.97 60.52
CA LEU A 97 27.12 77.29 61.12
C LEU A 97 28.46 77.94 60.72
N GLN A 98 28.61 78.39 59.48
CA GLN A 98 29.78 79.17 59.07
C GLN A 98 29.88 80.49 59.84
N LYS A 99 28.76 81.20 60.02
CA LYS A 99 28.72 82.45 60.80
C LYS A 99 29.05 82.22 62.28
N THR A 100 28.52 81.17 62.93
CA THR A 100 28.86 80.89 64.33
C THR A 100 30.30 80.40 64.50
N LEU A 101 30.86 79.65 63.55
CA LEU A 101 32.29 79.30 63.52
C LEU A 101 33.19 80.53 63.30
N GLN A 102 32.74 81.51 62.52
CA GLN A 102 33.47 82.77 62.32
C GLN A 102 33.42 83.64 63.58
N GLN A 103 32.25 83.74 64.24
CA GLN A 103 32.12 84.40 65.53
C GLN A 103 33.01 83.75 66.60
N LEU A 104 32.95 82.41 66.75
CA LEU A 104 33.79 81.68 67.71
C LEU A 104 35.30 81.86 67.45
N ARG A 105 35.74 82.10 66.21
CA ARG A 105 37.13 82.48 65.91
C ARG A 105 37.45 83.88 66.41
N GLN A 106 36.57 84.86 66.19
CA GLN A 106 36.72 86.22 66.73
C GLN A 106 36.71 86.20 68.27
N ASP A 107 35.77 85.49 68.89
CA ASP A 107 35.70 85.30 70.35
C ASP A 107 36.99 84.65 70.90
N CYS A 108 37.58 83.68 70.18
CA CYS A 108 38.85 83.06 70.56
C CYS A 108 40.05 84.00 70.41
N GLU A 109 40.07 84.86 69.39
CA GLU A 109 41.07 85.92 69.26
C GLU A 109 40.92 87.00 70.33
N GLU A 110 39.70 87.42 70.66
CA GLU A 110 39.44 88.37 71.74
C GLU A 110 39.80 87.75 73.10
N ALA A 111 39.48 86.48 73.31
CA ALA A 111 39.92 85.73 74.49
C ALA A 111 41.44 85.46 74.54
N SER A 112 42.18 85.57 73.43
CA SER A 112 43.65 85.53 73.45
C SER A 112 44.24 86.91 73.76
N LYS A 113 43.70 87.98 73.15
CA LYS A 113 44.00 89.40 73.45
C LYS A 113 43.72 89.74 74.93
N ALA A 114 42.60 89.23 75.48
CA ALA A 114 42.24 89.36 76.89
C ALA A 114 43.16 88.56 77.84
N ARG A 115 43.62 87.37 77.43
CA ARG A 115 44.62 86.60 78.20
C ARG A 115 46.00 87.26 78.20
N GLY A 116 46.33 88.05 77.16
CA GLY A 116 47.52 88.91 77.14
C GLY A 116 47.44 90.12 78.08
N THR A 117 46.28 90.42 78.70
CA THR A 117 46.05 91.69 79.43
C THR A 117 45.47 91.52 80.84
N ARG A 118 45.23 90.30 81.34
CA ARG A 118 44.59 90.08 82.65
C ARG A 118 45.37 89.17 83.61
N SER A 119 46.36 89.77 84.28
CA SER A 119 46.89 89.25 85.55
C SER A 119 45.96 89.61 86.71
N MET A 120 45.92 88.77 87.74
CA MET A 120 45.15 88.91 89.01
C MET A 120 43.61 88.95 88.90
N VAL A 121 42.91 88.02 89.59
CA VAL A 121 42.17 88.26 90.86
C VAL A 121 41.33 87.02 91.26
N SER A 122 41.37 86.74 92.56
CA SER A 122 40.73 85.68 93.37
C SER A 122 39.20 85.45 93.24
N GLY A 123 38.78 84.20 93.50
CA GLY A 123 37.52 83.85 94.22
C GLY A 123 36.30 83.49 93.36
N VAL A 124 35.27 82.76 93.85
CA VAL A 124 35.04 82.04 95.14
C VAL A 124 34.23 80.75 94.83
N TRP A 125 34.25 79.76 95.74
CA TRP A 125 33.54 78.48 95.61
C TRP A 125 32.02 78.58 95.83
N LEU A 126 31.28 77.63 95.24
CA LEU A 126 30.17 76.97 95.94
C LEU A 126 30.18 75.47 95.63
N LYS A 127 30.34 74.66 96.69
CA LYS A 127 30.39 73.18 96.65
C LYS A 127 29.69 72.65 97.89
N VAL A 128 28.62 71.90 97.71
CA VAL A 128 27.86 71.25 98.79
C VAL A 128 27.83 69.75 98.52
N GLY A 129 28.01 68.94 99.57
CA GLY A 129 27.66 67.51 99.62
C GLY A 129 28.31 66.57 98.60
N ARG A 130 29.25 65.73 99.05
CA ARG A 130 29.52 64.42 98.42
C ARG A 130 29.43 63.32 99.46
N MET A 131 28.21 62.93 99.81
CA MET A 131 27.83 61.71 100.53
C MET A 131 26.32 61.49 100.32
N GLY A 132 25.86 60.23 100.33
CA GLY A 132 24.43 59.90 100.25
C GLY A 132 23.87 59.72 98.84
N GLN A 133 22.64 59.24 98.78
CA GLN A 133 21.93 58.83 97.56
C GLN A 133 20.94 59.91 97.11
N GLY A 134 20.86 60.12 95.79
CA GLY A 134 19.62 60.41 95.03
C GLY A 134 18.89 61.73 95.27
N GLU A 135 18.67 62.47 94.17
CA GLU A 135 17.37 63.12 93.97
C GLU A 135 16.50 62.16 93.16
N ALA A 136 15.56 61.52 93.84
CA ALA A 136 14.54 60.68 93.23
C ALA A 136 13.19 61.38 93.31
N TRP A 137 12.43 61.35 92.21
CA TRP A 137 11.00 61.64 92.22
C TRP A 137 10.23 60.42 91.68
N LEU A 138 9.17 60.07 92.41
CA LEU A 138 8.25 58.94 92.20
C LEU A 138 7.27 59.26 91.02
N TYR A 139 6.34 58.42 90.52
CA TYR A 139 5.55 57.35 91.14
C TYR A 139 4.75 56.47 90.10
N VAL A 140 4.67 55.15 90.35
CA VAL A 140 3.44 54.26 90.36
C VAL A 140 2.44 54.09 89.17
N VAL A 141 2.36 52.81 88.71
CA VAL A 141 1.18 51.87 88.53
C VAL A 141 0.04 52.12 87.49
N THR A 142 -0.52 50.98 87.02
CA THR A 142 -1.65 50.73 86.08
C THR A 142 -3.06 51.00 86.67
N PRO A 143 -4.17 50.90 85.87
CA PRO A 143 -5.04 49.70 85.96
C PRO A 143 -5.96 49.35 84.73
N THR A 144 -6.59 48.15 84.77
CA THR A 144 -7.93 47.66 84.26
C THR A 144 -8.54 48.16 82.93
N ALA A 145 -9.22 47.39 82.03
CA ALA A 145 -10.00 46.12 82.03
C ALA A 145 -11.56 46.23 82.13
N SER A 146 -12.27 45.90 81.02
CA SER A 146 -13.69 45.45 80.87
C SER A 146 -13.85 44.90 79.43
N LEU A 147 -14.60 43.85 79.02
CA LEU A 147 -15.89 43.21 79.36
C LEU A 147 -17.16 43.79 78.70
N TYR A 148 -18.09 42.88 78.31
CA TYR A 148 -19.37 43.02 77.58
C TYR A 148 -19.29 43.33 76.05
N GLY A 149 -20.18 42.83 75.16
CA GLY A 149 -21.16 41.73 75.32
C GLY A 149 -22.27 41.64 74.23
N TRP A 150 -22.71 40.40 73.92
CA TRP A 150 -24.06 39.95 73.46
C TRP A 150 -24.57 40.09 72.00
N GLU A 151 -25.40 39.09 71.63
CA GLU A 151 -26.57 39.08 70.69
C GLU A 151 -26.39 39.26 69.15
N SER A 152 -27.20 38.67 68.25
CA SER A 152 -28.20 37.56 68.33
C SER A 152 -28.60 37.01 66.92
N GLN A 153 -29.47 35.99 66.87
CA GLN A 153 -30.17 35.39 65.70
C GLN A 153 -29.32 34.54 64.71
N GLY A 154 -29.80 33.42 64.14
CA GLY A 154 -31.07 32.69 64.32
C GLY A 154 -31.07 31.29 63.65
N GLY A 155 -32.02 30.40 63.98
CA GLY A 155 -32.12 29.03 63.43
C GLY A 155 -32.79 28.92 62.05
N LEU A 156 -32.63 27.89 61.20
CA LEU A 156 -32.69 26.40 61.34
C LEU A 156 -34.11 25.84 61.05
N TRP A 157 -34.21 24.72 60.29
CA TRP A 157 -35.41 23.99 59.81
C TRP A 157 -36.11 24.56 58.54
N LEU A 158 -36.92 23.84 57.75
CA LEU A 158 -37.49 22.47 57.85
C LEU A 158 -37.70 21.77 56.46
N VAL A 159 -37.98 20.46 56.48
CA VAL A 159 -38.27 19.43 55.43
C VAL A 159 -39.11 19.84 54.19
N ALA A 160 -38.93 19.13 53.06
CA ALA A 160 -39.83 19.16 51.88
C ALA A 160 -40.19 17.76 51.28
N LEU A 161 -41.51 17.49 51.16
CA LEU A 161 -42.29 16.44 50.44
C LEU A 161 -43.79 16.77 50.75
N PRO A 162 -44.85 16.35 50.00
CA PRO A 162 -44.97 15.14 49.14
C PRO A 162 -45.81 15.26 47.82
N LEU A 163 -45.90 14.13 47.09
CA LEU A 163 -47.03 13.54 46.29
C LEU A 163 -48.12 14.39 45.59
N PHE A 164 -48.53 13.95 44.37
CA PHE A 164 -49.92 14.06 43.84
C PHE A 164 -50.30 12.87 42.89
N MET A 165 -51.55 12.83 42.35
CA MET A 165 -52.29 11.60 41.95
C MET A 165 -53.07 11.65 40.59
N SER A 166 -53.72 10.51 40.21
CA SER A 166 -54.65 10.20 39.04
C SER A 166 -53.99 9.72 37.71
N GLY A 167 -54.59 8.94 36.78
CA GLY A 167 -55.89 8.20 36.58
C GLY A 167 -56.04 7.76 35.09
N PHE A 168 -56.98 6.93 34.54
CA PHE A 168 -57.99 5.94 34.99
C PHE A 168 -58.56 5.13 33.75
N LEU A 169 -59.59 4.25 33.89
CA LEU A 169 -60.38 3.47 32.84
C LEU A 169 -59.68 2.22 32.19
N TRP A 170 -60.27 1.07 31.73
CA TRP A 170 -61.63 0.53 31.35
C TRP A 170 -62.03 0.64 29.84
N ALA A 171 -62.75 -0.26 29.11
CA ALA A 171 -63.45 -1.58 29.28
C ALA A 171 -64.00 -2.09 27.88
N LEU A 172 -64.60 -3.28 27.53
CA LEU A 172 -64.73 -4.71 27.99
C LEU A 172 -65.52 -5.61 26.92
N PHE A 173 -65.31 -6.96 26.88
CA PHE A 173 -66.22 -8.09 26.42
C PHE A 173 -66.61 -8.38 24.92
N GLY A 174 -67.06 -9.63 24.56
CA GLY A 174 -67.72 -9.88 23.23
C GLY A 174 -68.22 -11.23 22.53
N VAL A 175 -68.30 -12.45 23.09
CA VAL A 175 -69.22 -13.64 22.74
C VAL A 175 -69.58 -14.17 21.28
N ALA A 176 -69.16 -15.42 20.94
CA ALA A 176 -69.78 -16.69 20.38
C ALA A 176 -70.94 -16.92 19.30
N PHE A 177 -70.89 -18.13 18.64
CA PHE A 177 -71.97 -19.14 18.27
C PHE A 177 -72.30 -19.58 16.78
N LEU A 178 -73.25 -20.54 16.58
CA LEU A 178 -73.41 -21.58 15.48
C LEU A 178 -74.61 -21.46 14.47
N GLY A 179 -74.69 -22.29 13.40
CA GLY A 179 -75.90 -22.54 12.53
C GLY A 179 -75.79 -23.70 11.46
N VAL A 180 -76.91 -24.38 11.07
CA VAL A 180 -76.98 -25.66 10.26
C VAL A 180 -78.36 -25.91 9.53
N VAL A 181 -78.43 -26.73 8.43
CA VAL A 181 -79.53 -27.68 7.94
C VAL A 181 -80.50 -27.40 6.71
N SER A 182 -81.01 -28.50 6.08
CA SER A 182 -82.21 -28.72 5.17
C SER A 182 -82.21 -28.38 3.64
N ASP A 183 -83.04 -28.96 2.71
CA ASP A 183 -83.73 -30.30 2.54
C ASP A 183 -84.51 -30.52 1.18
N LEU A 184 -85.15 -31.71 0.99
CA LEU A 184 -86.41 -32.07 0.23
C LEU A 184 -86.47 -32.65 -1.24
N GLU A 185 -87.43 -33.59 -1.47
CA GLU A 185 -87.98 -34.14 -2.78
C GLU A 185 -89.50 -33.77 -2.97
N PRO A 186 -90.26 -34.18 -4.04
CA PRO A 186 -90.95 -35.52 -4.08
C PRO A 186 -91.42 -36.14 -5.45
N TRP A 187 -92.03 -37.34 -5.33
CA TRP A 187 -92.77 -38.30 -6.20
C TRP A 187 -93.85 -37.75 -7.21
N GLY A 188 -94.51 -38.50 -8.14
CA GLY A 188 -94.55 -39.95 -8.52
C GLY A 188 -95.78 -40.33 -9.43
N LEU A 189 -96.21 -41.62 -9.45
CA LEU A 189 -97.43 -42.23 -10.07
C LEU A 189 -97.42 -42.77 -11.54
N SER A 190 -98.42 -43.59 -11.92
CA SER A 190 -98.36 -44.57 -13.03
C SER A 190 -99.71 -45.10 -13.59
N ARG A 191 -99.63 -45.86 -14.71
CA ARG A 191 -100.51 -46.98 -15.18
C ARG A 191 -101.83 -46.67 -15.94
N LEU A 192 -101.95 -47.21 -17.17
CA LEU A 192 -103.10 -48.00 -17.68
C LEU A 192 -102.78 -48.70 -19.02
N SER A 193 -103.68 -49.55 -19.55
CA SER A 193 -103.39 -50.51 -20.63
C SER A 193 -104.62 -50.92 -21.44
N LEU A 194 -104.52 -51.07 -22.78
CA LEU A 194 -105.19 -52.15 -23.55
C LEU A 194 -104.82 -52.18 -25.07
N ASN A 195 -104.13 -53.23 -25.50
CA ASN A 195 -104.23 -53.95 -26.80
C ASN A 195 -103.09 -54.99 -26.84
N ARG A 196 -103.31 -56.21 -27.37
CA ARG A 196 -102.32 -57.29 -27.19
C ARG A 196 -101.83 -58.05 -28.43
N PRO A 197 -102.65 -58.55 -29.38
CA PRO A 197 -102.12 -59.43 -30.44
C PRO A 197 -101.19 -58.72 -31.44
N GLN A 198 -101.67 -57.65 -32.09
CA GLN A 198 -100.83 -56.85 -33.01
C GLN A 198 -99.76 -56.05 -32.27
N ALA A 199 -100.08 -55.62 -31.04
CA ALA A 199 -99.12 -54.96 -30.15
C ALA A 199 -97.99 -55.90 -29.68
N GLN A 200 -98.16 -57.22 -29.68
CA GLN A 200 -97.08 -58.16 -29.37
C GLN A 200 -96.09 -58.25 -30.52
N MET A 201 -96.54 -58.50 -31.76
CA MET A 201 -95.63 -58.48 -32.93
C MET A 201 -94.96 -57.12 -33.12
N ALA A 202 -95.69 -56.02 -32.90
CA ALA A 202 -95.11 -54.67 -32.93
C ALA A 202 -94.11 -54.46 -31.79
N ALA A 203 -94.43 -54.81 -30.54
CA ALA A 203 -93.52 -54.68 -29.41
C ALA A 203 -92.33 -55.66 -29.48
N GLU A 204 -92.43 -56.79 -30.17
CA GLU A 204 -91.32 -57.71 -30.41
C GLU A 204 -90.38 -57.17 -31.51
N ALA A 205 -90.92 -56.58 -32.58
CA ALA A 205 -90.12 -55.85 -33.57
C ALA A 205 -89.47 -54.57 -32.97
N GLU A 206 -90.22 -53.80 -32.19
CA GLU A 206 -89.70 -52.65 -31.44
C GLU A 206 -88.69 -53.10 -30.38
N ALA A 207 -88.91 -54.21 -29.67
CA ALA A 207 -87.93 -54.76 -28.73
C ALA A 207 -86.66 -55.25 -29.43
N ALA A 208 -86.76 -55.83 -30.64
CA ALA A 208 -85.61 -56.20 -31.44
C ALA A 208 -84.82 -54.95 -31.91
N VAL A 209 -85.51 -53.91 -32.40
CA VAL A 209 -84.88 -52.62 -32.76
C VAL A 209 -84.31 -51.91 -31.53
N LEU A 210 -84.97 -51.97 -30.38
CA LEU A 210 -84.47 -51.43 -29.10
C LEU A 210 -83.30 -52.26 -28.56
N ALA A 211 -83.28 -53.57 -28.76
CA ALA A 211 -82.15 -54.43 -28.42
C ALA A 211 -80.94 -54.14 -29.33
N GLN A 212 -81.14 -53.96 -30.64
CA GLN A 212 -80.09 -53.55 -31.56
C GLN A 212 -79.56 -52.14 -31.23
N ARG A 213 -80.44 -51.20 -30.88
CA ARG A 213 -80.05 -49.86 -30.39
C ARG A 213 -79.30 -49.93 -29.05
N ARG A 214 -79.73 -50.78 -28.11
CA ARG A 214 -79.01 -51.04 -26.85
C ARG A 214 -77.64 -51.62 -27.12
N ALA A 215 -77.52 -52.62 -27.97
CA ALA A 215 -76.23 -53.21 -28.37
C ALA A 215 -75.29 -52.16 -29.01
N ALA A 216 -75.80 -51.27 -29.87
CA ALA A 216 -75.01 -50.18 -30.46
C ALA A 216 -74.61 -49.09 -29.44
N VAL A 217 -75.48 -48.77 -28.48
CA VAL A 217 -75.13 -47.89 -27.33
C VAL A 217 -74.10 -48.58 -26.42
N GLU A 218 -74.19 -49.89 -26.27
CA GLU A 218 -73.26 -50.73 -25.50
C GLU A 218 -71.89 -50.92 -26.17
N THR A 219 -71.79 -50.88 -27.50
CA THR A 219 -70.48 -50.85 -28.18
C THR A 219 -69.86 -49.46 -28.09
N THR A 220 -70.62 -48.40 -28.38
CA THR A 220 -70.12 -47.01 -28.24
C THR A 220 -69.76 -46.66 -26.79
N LEU A 221 -70.44 -47.23 -25.80
CA LEU A 221 -70.07 -47.10 -24.39
C LEU A 221 -68.78 -47.88 -24.04
N ARG A 222 -68.52 -49.03 -24.66
CA ARG A 222 -67.24 -49.75 -24.50
C ARG A 222 -66.10 -49.00 -25.19
N GLU A 223 -66.30 -48.55 -26.42
CA GLU A 223 -65.35 -47.75 -27.19
C GLU A 223 -64.94 -46.48 -26.41
N THR A 224 -65.92 -45.71 -25.92
CA THR A 224 -65.63 -44.51 -25.10
C THR A 224 -65.07 -44.82 -23.71
N GLN A 225 -65.30 -46.02 -23.15
CA GLN A 225 -64.61 -46.49 -21.93
C GLN A 225 -63.14 -46.85 -22.19
N GLU A 226 -62.86 -47.53 -23.30
CA GLU A 226 -61.50 -47.88 -23.73
C GLU A 226 -60.68 -46.63 -24.09
N GLU A 227 -61.29 -45.64 -24.77
CA GLU A 227 -60.70 -44.31 -24.97
C GLU A 227 -60.41 -43.61 -23.63
N ASN A 228 -61.36 -43.60 -22.69
CA ASN A 228 -61.16 -43.00 -21.36
C ASN A 228 -60.02 -43.68 -20.58
N ASP A 229 -59.91 -45.01 -20.65
CA ASP A 229 -58.81 -45.74 -20.02
C ASP A 229 -57.47 -45.54 -20.75
N GLU A 230 -57.47 -45.31 -22.06
CA GLU A 230 -56.25 -44.89 -22.75
C GLU A 230 -55.85 -43.46 -22.38
N PHE A 231 -56.80 -42.51 -22.29
CA PHE A 231 -56.54 -41.16 -21.80
C PHE A 231 -56.01 -41.19 -20.35
N ARG A 232 -56.55 -42.03 -19.47
CA ARG A 232 -56.02 -42.24 -18.11
C ARG A 232 -54.58 -42.76 -18.13
N ARG A 233 -54.25 -43.75 -18.97
CA ARG A 233 -52.87 -44.25 -19.13
C ARG A 233 -51.93 -43.16 -19.64
N ARG A 234 -52.36 -42.37 -20.63
CA ARG A 234 -51.61 -41.22 -21.17
C ARG A 234 -51.37 -40.14 -20.10
N ILE A 235 -52.40 -39.80 -19.31
CA ILE A 235 -52.30 -38.86 -18.18
C ILE A 235 -51.31 -39.37 -17.13
N LEU A 236 -51.41 -40.63 -16.69
CA LEU A 236 -50.48 -41.22 -15.72
C LEU A 236 -49.03 -41.25 -16.23
N GLY A 237 -48.83 -41.53 -17.52
CA GLY A 237 -47.50 -41.46 -18.15
C GLY A 237 -46.92 -40.03 -18.16
N LEU A 238 -47.74 -39.03 -18.52
CA LEU A 238 -47.34 -37.61 -18.48
C LEU A 238 -47.10 -37.12 -17.05
N GLU A 239 -47.91 -37.55 -16.08
CA GLU A 239 -47.66 -37.28 -14.66
C GLU A 239 -46.34 -37.86 -14.17
N GLN A 240 -45.99 -39.07 -14.61
CA GLN A 240 -44.70 -39.68 -14.25
C GLN A 240 -43.54 -38.93 -14.90
N GLN A 241 -43.63 -38.58 -16.18
CA GLN A 241 -42.63 -37.74 -16.85
C GLN A 241 -42.48 -36.37 -16.18
N LEU A 242 -43.57 -35.76 -15.70
CA LEU A 242 -43.53 -34.53 -14.92
C LEU A 242 -42.89 -34.70 -13.54
N LYS A 243 -43.06 -35.85 -12.87
CA LYS A 243 -42.38 -36.18 -11.60
C LYS A 243 -40.88 -36.39 -11.82
N GLU A 244 -40.50 -37.08 -12.89
CA GLU A 244 -39.09 -37.30 -13.28
C GLU A 244 -38.41 -35.98 -13.68
N ALA A 245 -39.07 -35.13 -14.47
CA ALA A 245 -38.57 -33.80 -14.82
C ALA A 245 -38.41 -32.88 -13.60
N ARG A 246 -39.32 -32.93 -12.62
CA ARG A 246 -39.20 -32.19 -11.35
C ARG A 246 -38.02 -32.68 -10.51
N GLY A 247 -37.86 -33.99 -10.34
CA GLY A 247 -36.71 -34.55 -9.62
C GLY A 247 -35.35 -34.19 -10.25
N LEU A 248 -35.30 -34.07 -11.59
CA LEU A 248 -34.12 -33.56 -12.30
C LEU A 248 -33.89 -32.06 -12.07
N ALA A 249 -34.95 -31.24 -12.02
CA ALA A 249 -34.86 -29.82 -11.69
C ALA A 249 -34.41 -29.58 -10.25
N GLU A 250 -35.04 -30.25 -9.27
CA GLU A 250 -34.67 -30.22 -7.85
C GLU A 250 -33.21 -30.68 -7.62
N GLY A 251 -32.78 -31.73 -8.33
CA GLY A 251 -31.38 -32.18 -8.32
C GLY A 251 -30.42 -31.15 -8.93
N GLY A 252 -30.86 -30.41 -9.95
CA GLY A 252 -30.13 -29.28 -10.53
C GLY A 252 -29.99 -28.11 -9.56
N GLU A 253 -31.09 -27.69 -8.91
CA GLU A 253 -31.10 -26.62 -7.90
C GLU A 253 -30.16 -26.94 -6.71
N VAL A 254 -30.16 -28.20 -6.23
CA VAL A 254 -29.25 -28.64 -5.17
C VAL A 254 -27.78 -28.66 -5.63
N ALA A 255 -27.50 -28.98 -6.90
CA ALA A 255 -26.15 -28.89 -7.47
C ALA A 255 -25.71 -27.43 -7.63
N GLU A 256 -26.60 -26.54 -8.09
CA GLU A 256 -26.33 -25.12 -8.27
C GLU A 256 -26.09 -24.42 -6.92
N ALA A 257 -26.89 -24.73 -5.89
CA ALA A 257 -26.69 -24.23 -4.53
C ALA A 257 -25.31 -24.60 -3.99
N ARG A 258 -24.86 -25.85 -4.19
CA ARG A 258 -23.50 -26.30 -3.79
C ARG A 258 -22.38 -25.59 -4.57
N LEU A 259 -22.62 -25.20 -5.82
CA LEU A 259 -21.67 -24.41 -6.59
C LEU A 259 -21.63 -22.96 -6.12
N ARG A 260 -22.78 -22.34 -5.85
CA ARG A 260 -22.89 -20.99 -5.24
C ARG A 260 -22.16 -20.93 -3.90
N ASP A 261 -22.40 -21.90 -3.01
CA ASP A 261 -21.68 -22.09 -1.74
C ASP A 261 -20.16 -22.15 -1.93
N LYS A 262 -19.69 -22.86 -2.96
CA LYS A 262 -18.26 -23.03 -3.23
C LYS A 262 -17.65 -21.75 -3.80
N VAL A 263 -18.37 -21.03 -4.66
CA VAL A 263 -17.96 -19.73 -5.20
C VAL A 263 -17.81 -18.72 -4.05
N GLN A 264 -18.81 -18.57 -3.18
CA GLN A 264 -18.76 -17.66 -2.04
C GLN A 264 -17.58 -17.95 -1.08
N ARG A 265 -17.23 -19.23 -0.87
CA ARG A 265 -16.06 -19.61 -0.07
C ARG A 265 -14.75 -19.19 -0.74
N LEU A 266 -14.61 -19.43 -2.05
CA LEU A 266 -13.43 -19.03 -2.82
C LEU A 266 -13.30 -17.50 -2.94
N GLU A 267 -14.42 -16.78 -3.01
CA GLU A 267 -14.46 -15.31 -2.98
C GLU A 267 -14.00 -14.78 -1.62
N ALA A 268 -14.48 -15.35 -0.50
CA ALA A 268 -14.04 -14.99 0.84
C ALA A 268 -12.58 -15.39 1.14
N GLU A 269 -12.09 -16.51 0.59
CA GLU A 269 -10.68 -16.90 0.65
C GLU A 269 -9.80 -15.95 -0.18
N LYS A 270 -10.25 -15.56 -1.37
CA LYS A 270 -9.58 -14.54 -2.20
C LYS A 270 -9.49 -13.19 -1.47
N GLN A 271 -10.59 -12.70 -0.90
CA GLN A 271 -10.62 -11.43 -0.17
C GLN A 271 -9.61 -11.42 0.99
N ARG A 272 -9.56 -12.49 1.79
CA ARG A 272 -8.58 -12.62 2.89
C ARG A 272 -7.12 -12.65 2.41
N LEU A 273 -6.86 -13.21 1.23
CA LEU A 273 -5.53 -13.22 0.63
C LEU A 273 -5.15 -11.85 0.04
N GLU A 274 -6.12 -11.10 -0.48
CA GLU A 274 -5.93 -9.71 -0.91
C GLU A 274 -5.69 -8.78 0.29
N GLU A 275 -6.45 -8.94 1.38
CA GLU A 275 -6.24 -8.25 2.67
C GLU A 275 -4.84 -8.56 3.26
N ALA A 276 -4.43 -9.83 3.29
CA ALA A 276 -3.12 -10.23 3.79
C ALA A 276 -1.96 -9.74 2.90
N LEU A 277 -2.16 -9.67 1.58
CA LEU A 277 -1.18 -9.09 0.65
C LEU A 277 -1.02 -7.59 0.87
N ASN A 278 -2.12 -6.85 1.05
CA ASN A 278 -2.09 -5.42 1.33
C ASN A 278 -1.37 -5.14 2.67
N ALA A 279 -1.68 -5.88 3.72
CA ALA A 279 -1.00 -5.76 5.01
C ALA A 279 0.52 -6.03 4.90
N ALA A 280 0.93 -7.04 4.13
CA ALA A 280 2.35 -7.31 3.86
C ALA A 280 3.04 -6.19 3.06
N GLN A 281 2.32 -5.53 2.15
CA GLN A 281 2.83 -4.36 1.41
C GLN A 281 2.95 -3.11 2.30
N GLU A 282 2.03 -2.91 3.25
CA GLU A 282 2.13 -1.86 4.27
C GLU A 282 3.33 -2.11 5.21
N GLU A 283 3.54 -3.35 5.65
CA GLU A 283 4.73 -3.74 6.42
C GLU A 283 6.02 -3.51 5.61
N GLU A 284 6.10 -3.95 4.35
CA GLU A 284 7.26 -3.71 3.48
C GLU A 284 7.51 -2.20 3.27
N GLY A 285 6.45 -1.42 3.04
CA GLY A 285 6.51 0.04 2.93
C GLY A 285 7.08 0.69 4.20
N SER A 286 6.63 0.25 5.38
CA SER A 286 7.11 0.74 6.68
C SER A 286 8.60 0.38 6.92
N LEU A 287 9.01 -0.84 6.55
CA LEU A 287 10.39 -1.30 6.65
C LEU A 287 11.30 -0.54 5.67
N ALA A 288 10.82 -0.25 4.45
CA ALA A 288 11.53 0.58 3.49
C ALA A 288 11.66 2.04 3.96
N ALA A 289 10.66 2.60 4.65
CA ALA A 289 10.74 3.92 5.26
C ALA A 289 11.77 3.93 6.42
N ALA A 290 11.71 2.95 7.32
CA ALA A 290 12.65 2.78 8.42
C ALA A 290 14.10 2.61 7.92
N LYS A 291 14.30 1.83 6.84
CA LYS A 291 15.60 1.68 6.18
C LYS A 291 16.16 3.02 5.68
N ARG A 292 15.37 3.80 4.93
CA ARG A 292 15.79 5.13 4.44
C ARG A 292 16.13 6.08 5.58
N ALA A 293 15.40 6.03 6.69
CA ALA A 293 15.68 6.85 7.89
C ALA A 293 17.00 6.44 8.59
N LEU A 294 17.34 5.15 8.59
CA LEU A 294 18.64 4.67 9.09
C LEU A 294 19.79 5.04 8.14
N GLU A 295 19.57 4.97 6.83
CA GLU A 295 20.54 5.40 5.81
C GLU A 295 20.82 6.92 5.92
N ALA A 296 19.79 7.75 6.05
CA ALA A 296 19.95 9.19 6.28
C ALA A 296 20.75 9.51 7.56
N ARG A 297 20.43 8.84 8.69
CA ARG A 297 21.19 8.98 9.95
C ARG A 297 22.65 8.53 9.82
N LEU A 298 22.92 7.50 9.01
CA LEU A 298 24.29 7.06 8.73
C LEU A 298 25.06 8.11 7.93
N GLU A 299 24.45 8.72 6.91
CA GLU A 299 25.07 9.83 6.17
C GLU A 299 25.30 11.06 7.06
N GLU A 300 24.35 11.41 7.94
CA GLU A 300 24.51 12.50 8.93
C GLU A 300 25.68 12.23 9.89
N ALA A 301 25.79 11.00 10.40
CA ALA A 301 26.93 10.59 11.23
C ALA A 301 28.26 10.67 10.46
N GLN A 302 28.30 10.26 9.18
CA GLN A 302 29.47 10.40 8.32
C GLN A 302 29.84 11.87 8.06
N ARG A 303 28.85 12.74 7.79
CA ARG A 303 29.02 14.20 7.65
C ARG A 303 29.54 14.82 8.96
N GLY A 304 29.05 14.36 10.11
CA GLY A 304 29.53 14.76 11.44
C GLY A 304 31.00 14.37 11.68
N LEU A 305 31.36 13.11 11.40
CA LEU A 305 32.75 12.63 11.50
C LEU A 305 33.68 13.39 10.54
N ALA A 306 33.23 13.73 9.34
CA ALA A 306 34.01 14.54 8.40
C ALA A 306 34.27 15.96 8.92
N ARG A 307 33.26 16.61 9.53
CA ARG A 307 33.42 17.93 10.19
C ARG A 307 34.39 17.85 11.37
N LEU A 308 34.22 16.89 12.27
CA LEU A 308 35.14 16.67 13.39
C LEU A 308 36.58 16.39 12.93
N GLY A 309 36.76 15.67 11.81
CA GLY A 309 38.08 15.48 11.20
C GLY A 309 38.69 16.77 10.64
N GLN A 310 37.88 17.66 10.07
CA GLN A 310 38.33 18.99 9.62
C GLN A 310 38.68 19.91 10.81
N GLU A 311 37.88 19.88 11.89
CA GLU A 311 38.14 20.61 13.13
C GLU A 311 39.44 20.14 13.80
N GLN A 312 39.68 18.83 13.89
CA GLN A 312 40.95 18.29 14.38
C GLN A 312 42.14 18.73 13.53
N GLN A 313 42.01 18.76 12.19
CA GLN A 313 43.07 19.29 11.32
C GLN A 313 43.30 20.80 11.51
N ALA A 314 42.25 21.59 11.72
CA ALA A 314 42.37 23.02 11.98
C ALA A 314 43.04 23.29 13.34
N LEU A 315 42.64 22.58 14.39
CA LEU A 315 43.25 22.66 15.72
C LEU A 315 44.74 22.25 15.72
N ASN A 316 45.09 21.19 14.97
CA ASN A 316 46.49 20.79 14.81
C ASN A 316 47.33 21.88 14.11
N ARG A 317 46.81 22.52 13.06
CA ARG A 317 47.50 23.65 12.39
C ARG A 317 47.69 24.84 13.35
N ALA A 318 46.64 25.22 14.08
CA ALA A 318 46.73 26.28 15.08
C ALA A 318 47.74 25.97 16.20
N LEU A 319 47.83 24.70 16.63
CA LEU A 319 48.83 24.24 17.61
C LEU A 319 50.27 24.31 17.07
N GLU A 320 50.49 23.97 15.80
CA GLU A 320 51.79 24.17 15.15
C GLU A 320 52.15 25.66 15.02
N GLU A 321 51.19 26.52 14.71
CA GLU A 321 51.38 27.97 14.58
C GLU A 321 51.70 28.61 15.94
N GLU A 322 50.99 28.24 17.00
CA GLU A 322 51.35 28.54 18.40
C GLU A 322 52.77 28.05 18.74
N GLY A 323 53.15 26.85 18.30
CA GLY A 323 54.52 26.33 18.44
C GLY A 323 55.56 27.25 17.80
N LYS A 324 55.34 27.62 16.54
CA LYS A 324 56.21 28.52 15.75
C LYS A 324 56.30 29.92 16.40
N GLN A 325 55.19 30.46 16.91
CA GLN A 325 55.17 31.73 17.65
C GLN A 325 55.96 31.66 18.97
N ARG A 326 55.79 30.58 19.75
CA ARG A 326 56.52 30.36 21.01
C ARG A 326 58.03 30.21 20.79
N GLU A 327 58.47 29.65 19.67
CA GLU A 327 59.88 29.66 19.29
C GLU A 327 60.38 31.05 18.92
N ALA A 328 59.62 31.83 18.14
CA ALA A 328 59.99 33.20 17.78
C ALA A 328 60.16 34.09 19.02
N LEU A 329 59.22 34.00 19.97
CA LEU A 329 59.30 34.70 21.25
C LEU A 329 60.49 34.23 22.11
N ARG A 330 60.86 32.94 22.08
CA ARG A 330 62.09 32.46 22.73
C ARG A 330 63.36 33.05 22.13
N ARG A 331 63.43 33.18 20.80
CA ARG A 331 64.59 33.79 20.09
C ARG A 331 64.74 35.26 20.48
N SER A 332 63.68 36.05 20.32
CA SER A 332 63.67 37.47 20.69
C SER A 332 63.97 37.72 22.18
N LYS A 333 63.47 36.87 23.08
CA LYS A 333 63.83 36.94 24.50
C LYS A 333 65.34 36.75 24.74
N ALA A 334 65.97 35.77 24.08
CA ALA A 334 67.40 35.51 24.24
C ALA A 334 68.26 36.67 23.72
N GLU A 335 67.83 37.33 22.64
CA GLU A 335 68.48 38.54 22.10
C GLU A 335 68.44 39.70 23.11
N LEU A 336 67.30 39.95 23.75
CA LEU A 336 67.15 40.97 24.80
C LEU A 336 67.99 40.65 26.05
N GLU A 337 68.12 39.37 26.42
CA GLU A 337 68.97 38.96 27.56
C GLU A 337 70.47 39.20 27.31
N GLU A 338 70.98 39.06 26.07
CA GLU A 338 72.37 39.42 25.76
C GLU A 338 72.56 40.94 25.60
N GLN A 339 71.58 41.66 25.04
CA GLN A 339 71.61 43.14 25.02
C GLN A 339 71.73 43.71 26.45
N LYS A 340 70.99 43.15 27.42
CA LYS A 340 71.13 43.53 28.83
C LYS A 340 72.56 43.30 29.34
N ARG A 341 73.13 42.11 29.12
CA ARG A 341 74.52 41.80 29.56
C ARG A 341 75.55 42.75 28.97
N LEU A 342 75.33 43.27 27.75
CA LEU A 342 76.21 44.26 27.15
C LEU A 342 76.11 45.63 27.87
N LEU A 343 74.90 46.04 28.27
CA LEU A 343 74.70 47.28 29.04
C LEU A 343 75.28 47.19 30.46
N ASP A 344 75.06 46.08 31.18
CA ASP A 344 75.64 45.87 32.52
C ASP A 344 77.18 46.05 32.49
N ARG A 345 77.85 45.46 31.48
CA ARG A 345 79.30 45.61 31.21
C ARG A 345 79.75 47.04 30.83
N THR A 346 78.86 48.00 30.60
CA THR A 346 79.22 49.43 30.39
C THR A 346 79.18 50.23 31.69
N VAL A 347 78.18 49.99 32.53
CA VAL A 347 78.04 50.62 33.86
C VAL A 347 79.24 50.30 34.76
N ASP A 348 79.69 49.04 34.75
CA ASP A 348 80.86 48.56 35.51
C ASP A 348 82.22 49.18 35.11
N ARG A 349 82.29 49.90 33.98
CA ARG A 349 83.48 50.65 33.55
C ARG A 349 83.44 52.08 34.10
N LEU A 350 82.35 52.80 33.84
CA LEU A 350 82.14 54.17 34.33
C LEU A 350 82.28 54.27 35.86
N ASN A 351 81.76 53.28 36.60
CA ASN A 351 81.87 53.23 38.07
C ASN A 351 83.32 53.14 38.58
N LYS A 352 84.27 52.62 37.79
CA LYS A 352 85.69 52.51 38.18
C LYS A 352 86.44 53.80 37.88
N GLU A 353 86.10 54.48 36.79
CA GLU A 353 86.69 55.75 36.37
C GLU A 353 86.36 56.86 37.40
N VAL A 354 85.15 56.89 37.95
CA VAL A 354 84.75 57.84 39.01
C VAL A 354 85.49 57.59 40.33
N GLY A 355 85.77 56.33 40.68
CA GLY A 355 86.41 55.98 41.95
C GLY A 355 87.82 56.55 42.09
N HIS A 356 88.63 56.51 41.02
CA HIS A 356 90.02 56.97 41.06
C HIS A 356 90.19 58.50 41.13
N GLY A 357 89.17 59.29 40.77
CA GLY A 357 89.24 60.75 40.78
C GLY A 357 89.11 61.41 42.16
N LEU A 358 88.58 60.68 43.16
CA LEU A 358 88.27 61.25 44.48
C LEU A 358 89.43 61.15 45.47
N GLU A 359 90.31 60.16 45.32
CA GLU A 359 91.41 59.90 46.26
C GLU A 359 92.56 60.92 46.12
N GLN A 360 92.72 61.50 44.93
CA GLN A 360 93.87 62.34 44.57
C GLN A 360 93.79 63.81 45.02
N ILE A 361 92.63 64.26 45.53
CA ILE A 361 92.38 65.66 45.93
C ILE A 361 92.60 65.89 47.45
N GLY A 362 92.76 64.81 48.23
CA GLY A 362 92.71 64.86 49.69
C GLY A 362 93.99 65.32 50.41
N ASP A 363 95.16 65.28 49.77
CA ASP A 363 96.45 65.37 50.48
C ASP A 363 97.19 66.72 50.37
N ASP A 364 97.07 67.42 49.24
CA ASP A 364 97.78 68.70 49.01
C ASP A 364 97.43 69.80 50.03
N SER A 365 96.18 69.80 50.54
CA SER A 365 95.65 70.84 51.42
C SER A 365 96.34 70.92 52.79
N LYS A 366 96.90 69.81 53.29
CA LYS A 366 97.31 69.68 54.71
C LYS A 366 98.66 70.33 55.03
N GLN A 367 99.52 70.59 54.05
CA GLN A 367 100.92 70.98 54.29
C GLN A 367 101.13 72.50 54.52
N ALA A 368 100.22 73.35 54.03
CA ALA A 368 100.44 74.81 54.01
C ALA A 368 100.29 75.52 55.37
N LEU A 369 99.45 75.00 56.28
CA LEU A 369 99.00 75.75 57.47
C LEU A 369 99.98 75.77 58.65
N GLN A 370 101.01 74.92 58.65
CA GLN A 370 101.91 74.79 59.81
C GLN A 370 103.02 75.86 59.86
N GLN A 371 103.33 76.53 58.74
CA GLN A 371 104.48 77.45 58.66
C GLN A 371 104.23 78.84 59.27
N LEU A 372 102.97 79.31 59.28
CA LEU A 372 102.61 80.67 59.74
C LEU A 372 102.56 80.84 61.26
N HIS A 373 102.64 79.74 62.03
CA HIS A 373 102.55 79.79 63.50
C HIS A 373 103.85 80.25 64.19
N ALA A 374 104.97 80.34 63.45
CA ALA A 374 106.30 80.52 64.02
C ALA A 374 106.69 81.99 64.32
N GLN A 375 106.02 82.99 63.74
CA GLN A 375 106.41 84.40 63.90
C GLN A 375 105.78 85.04 65.14
N LEU A 376 106.30 84.61 66.29
CA LEU A 376 105.93 84.93 67.67
C LEU A 376 105.93 86.43 68.07
N GLU A 377 106.40 87.35 67.24
CA GLU A 377 106.88 88.65 67.75
C GLU A 377 105.88 89.81 67.71
N ASP A 378 104.80 89.71 66.92
CA ASP A 378 103.69 90.67 66.96
C ASP A 378 102.86 90.60 68.27
N TYR A 379 103.22 89.68 69.17
CA TYR A 379 102.70 89.58 70.54
C TYR A 379 102.87 90.88 71.36
N LYS A 380 103.78 91.79 70.96
CA LYS A 380 104.00 93.07 71.64
C LYS A 380 102.96 94.15 71.30
N GLU A 381 102.27 94.03 70.17
CA GLU A 381 101.17 94.95 69.84
C GLU A 381 99.80 94.43 70.33
N LYS A 382 99.69 93.14 70.67
CA LYS A 382 98.47 92.51 71.19
C LYS A 382 97.86 93.28 72.36
N ALA A 383 98.62 93.74 73.35
CA ALA A 383 98.08 94.48 74.50
C ALA A 383 97.37 95.81 74.15
N ARG A 384 97.61 96.40 72.96
CA ARG A 384 96.84 97.54 72.43
C ARG A 384 95.77 97.13 71.44
N ARG A 385 95.99 96.03 70.72
CA ARG A 385 94.96 95.43 69.87
C ARG A 385 93.82 94.88 70.75
N GLU A 386 94.07 94.21 71.87
CA GLU A 386 93.11 93.62 72.84
C GLU A 386 91.91 94.51 73.21
N VAL A 387 92.07 95.82 73.40
CA VAL A 387 90.94 96.73 73.69
C VAL A 387 90.12 97.06 72.43
N ALA A 388 90.80 97.23 71.29
CA ALA A 388 90.15 97.32 69.98
C ALA A 388 89.57 95.97 69.53
N ASP A 389 90.14 94.86 69.99
CA ASP A 389 89.76 93.48 69.67
C ASP A 389 88.60 93.05 70.56
N ALA A 390 88.45 93.55 71.79
CA ALA A 390 87.18 93.44 72.52
C ALA A 390 86.04 94.13 71.76
N GLN A 391 86.31 95.26 71.09
CA GLN A 391 85.33 95.94 70.24
C GLN A 391 85.15 95.29 68.85
N ARG A 392 86.18 94.67 68.28
CA ARG A 392 86.06 93.84 67.06
C ARG A 392 85.31 92.56 67.37
N GLN A 393 85.69 91.80 68.40
CA GLN A 393 84.98 90.63 68.91
C GLN A 393 83.53 90.96 69.23
N ALA A 394 83.21 92.10 69.85
CA ALA A 394 81.81 92.49 70.06
C ALA A 394 81.04 92.67 68.72
N LYS A 395 81.68 93.20 67.68
CA LYS A 395 81.11 93.32 66.33
C LYS A 395 81.15 92.01 65.53
N GLU A 396 82.12 91.14 65.78
CA GLU A 396 82.27 89.82 65.18
C GLU A 396 81.23 88.89 65.77
N TRP A 397 81.07 88.82 67.09
CA TRP A 397 79.96 88.17 67.79
C TRP A 397 78.60 88.74 67.40
N ALA A 398 78.48 90.06 67.16
CA ALA A 398 77.25 90.61 66.57
C ALA A 398 77.03 90.09 65.14
N SER A 399 78.06 90.11 64.28
CA SER A 399 77.98 89.57 62.91
C SER A 399 77.75 88.06 62.88
N GLU A 400 78.23 87.32 63.88
CA GLU A 400 78.10 85.88 64.00
C GLU A 400 76.76 85.51 64.61
N ALA A 401 76.22 86.32 65.51
CA ALA A 401 74.82 86.29 65.91
C ALA A 401 73.89 86.62 64.74
N GLU A 402 74.24 87.57 63.87
CA GLU A 402 73.50 87.87 62.63
C GLU A 402 73.63 86.74 61.59
N LYS A 403 74.81 86.13 61.43
CA LYS A 403 75.03 84.95 60.55
C LYS A 403 74.29 83.71 61.06
N THR A 404 74.33 83.44 62.37
CA THR A 404 73.64 82.29 62.98
C THR A 404 72.14 82.53 63.10
N SER A 405 71.67 83.75 63.36
CA SER A 405 70.26 84.15 63.26
C SER A 405 69.76 84.04 61.82
N GLY A 406 70.54 84.52 60.84
CA GLY A 406 70.24 84.34 59.41
C GLY A 406 70.27 82.88 58.98
N GLY A 407 71.16 82.06 59.55
CA GLY A 407 71.20 80.61 59.38
C GLY A 407 69.98 79.90 59.97
N LEU A 408 69.57 80.27 61.19
CA LEU A 408 68.35 79.81 61.85
C LEU A 408 67.11 80.23 61.06
N SER A 409 67.05 81.46 60.55
CA SER A 409 65.97 81.92 59.68
C SER A 409 65.91 81.11 58.38
N ARG A 410 67.05 80.86 57.73
CA ARG A 410 67.10 80.02 56.51
C ARG A 410 66.66 78.58 56.79
N LEU A 411 67.11 77.98 57.90
CA LEU A 411 66.69 76.64 58.32
C LEU A 411 65.20 76.61 58.72
N GLN A 412 64.67 77.68 59.30
CA GLN A 412 63.25 77.83 59.62
C GLN A 412 62.40 77.96 58.35
N ASP A 413 62.83 78.80 57.39
CA ASP A 413 62.23 78.93 56.05
C ASP A 413 62.26 77.59 55.30
N GLU A 414 63.38 76.87 55.33
CA GLU A 414 63.56 75.57 54.69
C GLU A 414 62.72 74.49 55.34
N THR A 415 62.65 74.46 56.68
CA THR A 415 61.73 73.57 57.42
C THR A 415 60.26 73.92 57.11
N GLN A 416 59.92 75.20 56.92
CA GLN A 416 58.57 75.63 56.56
C GLN A 416 58.22 75.27 55.11
N ARG A 417 59.15 75.41 54.16
CA ARG A 417 59.03 74.91 52.78
C ARG A 417 58.85 73.39 52.75
N LEU A 418 59.62 72.64 53.53
CA LEU A 418 59.49 71.18 53.62
C LEU A 418 58.15 70.74 54.23
N ARG A 419 57.63 71.48 55.23
CA ARG A 419 56.26 71.26 55.74
C ARG A 419 55.20 71.54 54.67
N GLN A 420 55.33 72.64 53.92
CA GLN A 420 54.42 72.99 52.83
C GLN A 420 54.46 71.95 51.70
N ALA A 421 55.65 71.48 51.31
CA ALA A 421 55.83 70.42 50.31
C ALA A 421 55.26 69.07 50.78
N LEU A 422 55.40 68.73 52.07
CA LEU A 422 54.77 67.54 52.64
C LEU A 422 53.24 67.67 52.65
N GLN A 423 52.69 68.83 53.00
CA GLN A 423 51.25 69.09 52.99
C GLN A 423 50.65 69.06 51.57
N ALA A 424 51.34 69.65 50.58
CA ALA A 424 50.96 69.52 49.17
C ALA A 424 50.97 68.05 48.74
N SER A 425 52.07 67.33 49.01
CA SER A 425 52.19 65.91 48.69
C SER A 425 51.19 65.01 49.44
N GLN A 426 50.65 65.45 50.59
CA GLN A 426 49.54 64.78 51.27
C GLN A 426 48.22 65.04 50.54
N ALA A 427 47.92 66.30 50.21
CA ALA A 427 46.76 66.66 49.40
C ALA A 427 46.74 65.91 48.04
N ASP A 428 47.87 65.87 47.32
CA ASP A 428 48.01 65.14 46.05
C ASP A 428 47.65 63.65 46.20
N ARG A 429 48.07 63.01 47.32
CA ARG A 429 47.76 61.60 47.61
C ARG A 429 46.28 61.39 47.94
N ASP A 430 45.66 62.33 48.66
CA ASP A 430 44.25 62.23 49.03
C ASP A 430 43.32 62.54 47.85
N THR A 431 43.70 63.47 46.95
CA THR A 431 43.07 63.62 45.63
C THR A 431 43.18 62.34 44.81
N ALA A 432 44.39 61.77 44.67
CA ALA A 432 44.58 60.52 43.92
C ALA A 432 43.86 59.29 44.53
N ARG A 433 43.58 59.30 45.85
CA ARG A 433 42.71 58.31 46.52
C ARG A 433 41.25 58.49 46.10
N LEU A 434 40.73 59.72 46.17
CA LEU A 434 39.36 60.04 45.76
C LEU A 434 39.13 59.74 44.27
N ASP A 435 40.09 60.07 43.40
CA ASP A 435 40.05 59.72 41.98
C ASP A 435 40.00 58.20 41.77
N LYS A 436 40.80 57.43 42.51
CA LYS A 436 40.77 55.96 42.47
C LYS A 436 39.43 55.40 42.93
N GLU A 437 38.84 55.96 43.99
CA GLU A 437 37.55 55.53 44.53
C GLU A 437 36.39 55.86 43.56
N LEU A 438 36.40 57.05 42.94
CA LEU A 438 35.47 57.44 41.87
C LEU A 438 35.61 56.54 40.64
N LEU A 439 36.83 56.21 40.22
CA LEU A 439 37.07 55.28 39.12
C LEU A 439 36.59 53.86 39.45
N ALA A 440 36.78 53.40 40.70
CA ALA A 440 36.29 52.09 41.15
C ALA A 440 34.75 52.03 41.18
N GLN A 441 34.08 53.05 41.70
CA GLN A 441 32.61 53.17 41.67
C GLN A 441 32.08 53.19 40.24
N ARG A 442 32.74 53.93 39.34
CA ARG A 442 32.35 54.00 37.92
C ARG A 442 32.57 52.68 37.19
N LEU A 443 33.62 51.94 37.51
CA LEU A 443 33.89 50.61 36.96
C LEU A 443 32.87 49.59 37.45
N GLN A 444 32.52 49.60 38.74
CA GLN A 444 31.45 48.78 39.32
C GLN A 444 30.08 49.08 38.66
N GLY A 445 29.79 50.35 38.36
CA GLY A 445 28.59 50.73 37.61
C GLY A 445 28.56 50.15 36.18
N LEU A 446 29.70 50.18 35.48
CA LEU A 446 29.84 49.58 34.15
C LEU A 446 29.74 48.04 34.18
N GLU A 447 30.24 47.38 35.22
CA GLU A 447 30.05 45.94 35.44
C GLU A 447 28.57 45.59 35.65
N GLN A 448 27.85 46.34 36.49
CA GLN A 448 26.40 46.16 36.69
C GLN A 448 25.60 46.45 35.41
N GLU A 449 25.97 47.46 34.62
CA GLU A 449 25.39 47.69 33.30
C GLU A 449 25.65 46.51 32.35
N ALA A 450 26.86 45.94 32.34
CA ALA A 450 27.21 44.81 31.49
C ALA A 450 26.44 43.54 31.88
N GLU A 451 26.28 43.27 33.18
CA GLU A 451 25.42 42.20 33.68
C GLU A 451 23.96 42.41 33.29
N ASN A 452 23.41 43.61 33.47
CA ASN A 452 22.02 43.89 33.10
C ASN A 452 21.79 43.79 31.59
N LYS A 453 22.75 44.24 30.77
CA LYS A 453 22.76 44.03 29.32
C LYS A 453 22.76 42.54 28.99
N LYS A 454 23.64 41.74 29.61
CA LYS A 454 23.69 40.28 29.44
C LYS A 454 22.38 39.59 29.84
N ARG A 455 21.81 39.89 31.01
CA ARG A 455 20.51 39.33 31.45
C ARG A 455 19.41 39.62 30.42
N SER A 456 19.35 40.86 29.91
CA SER A 456 18.41 41.23 28.84
C SER A 456 18.71 40.55 27.49
N GLN A 457 19.95 40.14 27.23
CA GLN A 457 20.33 39.36 26.05
C GLN A 457 19.89 37.90 26.22
N ASP A 458 20.14 37.29 27.38
CA ASP A 458 19.70 35.94 27.72
C ASP A 458 18.16 35.82 27.61
N ASP A 459 17.42 36.83 28.09
CA ASP A 459 15.95 36.88 27.97
C ASP A 459 15.46 37.08 26.53
N ARG A 460 16.11 37.94 25.73
CA ARG A 460 15.82 38.01 24.27
C ARG A 460 16.14 36.69 23.57
N SER A 461 17.20 35.99 23.96
CA SER A 461 17.55 34.67 23.40
C SER A 461 16.54 33.58 23.79
N ARG A 462 15.90 33.67 24.97
CA ARG A 462 14.75 32.82 25.34
C ARG A 462 13.52 33.16 24.50
N GLN A 463 13.23 34.45 24.31
CA GLN A 463 12.10 34.92 23.48
C GLN A 463 12.26 34.48 22.02
N LEU A 464 13.45 34.62 21.44
CA LEU A 464 13.77 34.15 20.08
C LEU A 464 13.51 32.64 19.95
N LYS A 465 14.04 31.81 20.85
CA LYS A 465 13.77 30.36 20.84
C LYS A 465 12.30 30.02 20.97
N ASN A 466 11.57 30.72 21.83
CA ASN A 466 10.13 30.54 21.98
C ASN A 466 9.33 31.00 20.74
N LEU A 467 9.90 31.86 19.89
CA LEU A 467 9.34 32.26 18.59
C LEU A 467 9.74 31.27 17.49
N GLU A 468 10.99 30.81 17.45
CA GLU A 468 11.48 29.73 16.57
C GLU A 468 10.66 28.44 16.76
N GLU A 469 10.41 28.04 18.02
CA GLU A 469 9.53 26.91 18.34
C GLU A 469 8.06 27.12 17.94
N LYS A 470 7.57 28.37 17.89
CA LYS A 470 6.20 28.67 17.43
C LYS A 470 6.12 28.66 15.91
N VAL A 471 7.11 29.23 15.22
CA VAL A 471 7.21 29.20 13.76
C VAL A 471 7.29 27.74 13.30
N SER A 472 8.16 26.93 13.90
CA SER A 472 8.27 25.50 13.54
C SER A 472 6.99 24.69 13.77
N ARG A 473 6.16 25.05 14.77
CA ARG A 473 4.83 24.43 14.95
C ARG A 473 3.85 24.88 13.87
N LEU A 474 3.80 26.19 13.58
CA LEU A 474 2.94 26.76 12.54
C LEU A 474 3.34 26.28 11.13
N GLU A 475 4.61 25.97 10.89
CA GLU A 475 5.10 25.34 9.66
C GLU A 475 4.56 23.90 9.52
N VAL A 476 4.58 23.11 10.61
CA VAL A 476 4.00 21.75 10.62
C VAL A 476 2.46 21.80 10.46
N GLU A 477 1.77 22.67 11.20
CA GLU A 477 0.32 22.87 11.08
C GLU A 477 -0.07 23.32 9.65
N LEU A 478 0.75 24.15 9.00
CA LEU A 478 0.55 24.57 7.60
C LEU A 478 0.80 23.44 6.59
N ASP A 479 1.80 22.58 6.80
CA ASP A 479 2.05 21.43 5.93
C ASP A 479 1.03 20.30 6.13
N GLU A 480 0.50 20.12 7.34
CA GLU A 480 -0.66 19.28 7.60
C GLU A 480 -1.90 19.80 6.85
N GLU A 481 -2.22 21.10 6.93
CA GLU A 481 -3.37 21.67 6.20
C GLU A 481 -3.16 21.77 4.68
N ARG A 482 -1.92 21.80 4.18
CA ARG A 482 -1.64 21.58 2.75
C ARG A 482 -2.03 20.15 2.35
N SER A 483 -1.66 19.15 3.14
CA SER A 483 -1.97 17.74 2.91
C SER A 483 -3.49 17.46 2.98
N THR A 484 -4.23 18.08 3.93
CA THR A 484 -5.70 17.97 3.97
C THR A 484 -6.34 18.56 2.70
N VAL A 485 -5.89 19.73 2.25
CA VAL A 485 -6.39 20.40 1.03
C VAL A 485 -6.06 19.60 -0.23
N GLU A 486 -4.88 19.00 -0.34
CA GLU A 486 -4.53 18.11 -1.45
C GLU A 486 -5.43 16.87 -1.48
N LEU A 487 -5.61 16.17 -0.36
CA LEU A 487 -6.49 15.00 -0.24
C LEU A 487 -7.95 15.33 -0.60
N LEU A 488 -8.46 16.48 -0.12
CA LEU A 488 -9.80 16.97 -0.45
C LEU A 488 -9.92 17.34 -1.93
N THR A 489 -8.87 17.89 -2.53
CA THR A 489 -8.81 18.24 -3.96
C THR A 489 -8.80 16.96 -4.82
N GLU A 490 -8.03 15.93 -4.46
CA GLU A 490 -8.12 14.64 -5.15
C GLU A 490 -9.52 14.01 -5.04
N ARG A 491 -10.15 14.07 -3.85
CA ARG A 491 -11.51 13.54 -3.63
C ARG A 491 -12.54 14.29 -4.48
N MET A 492 -12.42 15.61 -4.59
CA MET A 492 -13.23 16.43 -5.50
C MET A 492 -13.02 16.03 -6.96
N ASN A 493 -11.77 15.83 -7.39
CA ASN A 493 -11.45 15.43 -8.76
C ASN A 493 -12.02 14.05 -9.09
N ARG A 494 -11.81 13.03 -8.23
CA ARG A 494 -12.43 11.70 -8.36
C ARG A 494 -13.96 11.77 -8.46
N GLY A 495 -14.59 12.66 -7.69
CA GLY A 495 -16.04 12.91 -7.77
C GLY A 495 -16.47 13.58 -9.08
N ARG A 496 -15.67 14.51 -9.63
CA ARG A 496 -15.90 15.10 -10.96
C ARG A 496 -15.78 14.05 -12.05
N ASP A 497 -14.74 13.23 -12.02
CA ASP A 497 -14.50 12.19 -13.01
C ASP A 497 -15.66 11.18 -13.04
N GLN A 498 -16.20 10.79 -11.88
CA GLN A 498 -17.41 9.96 -11.77
C GLN A 498 -18.65 10.64 -12.38
N VAL A 499 -18.84 11.95 -12.15
CA VAL A 499 -19.96 12.71 -12.71
C VAL A 499 -19.85 12.80 -14.23
N ASP A 500 -18.67 13.05 -14.78
CA ASP A 500 -18.46 13.11 -16.24
C ASP A 500 -18.52 11.71 -16.89
N GLN A 501 -18.10 10.64 -16.20
CA GLN A 501 -18.33 9.24 -16.63
C GLN A 501 -19.84 8.96 -16.76
N LEU A 502 -20.62 9.12 -15.69
CA LEU A 502 -22.08 8.93 -15.68
C LEU A 502 -22.79 9.80 -16.73
N ARG A 503 -22.25 11.00 -17.00
CA ARG A 503 -22.74 11.90 -18.06
C ARG A 503 -22.46 11.37 -19.46
N THR A 504 -21.31 10.73 -19.71
CA THR A 504 -21.04 10.06 -21.00
C THR A 504 -21.90 8.82 -21.19
N GLU A 505 -22.08 7.99 -20.15
CA GLU A 505 -22.99 6.83 -20.17
C GLU A 505 -24.43 7.25 -20.47
N LEU A 506 -24.94 8.30 -19.80
CA LEU A 506 -26.26 8.87 -20.07
C LEU A 506 -26.43 9.37 -21.51
N MET A 507 -25.37 9.85 -22.16
CA MET A 507 -25.43 10.25 -23.58
C MET A 507 -25.38 9.03 -24.52
N GLN A 508 -24.62 7.99 -24.18
CA GLN A 508 -24.60 6.72 -24.92
C GLN A 508 -25.96 6.02 -24.87
N GLU A 509 -26.56 5.91 -23.69
CA GLU A 509 -27.90 5.34 -23.47
C GLU A 509 -28.98 6.11 -24.24
N ARG A 510 -28.87 7.44 -24.32
CA ARG A 510 -29.76 8.27 -25.16
C ARG A 510 -29.61 7.98 -26.64
N SER A 511 -28.38 7.75 -27.13
CA SER A 511 -28.15 7.34 -28.53
C SER A 511 -28.73 5.96 -28.79
N ALA A 512 -28.37 4.96 -27.97
CA ALA A 512 -28.86 3.59 -28.10
C ALA A 512 -30.40 3.52 -28.06
N ARG A 513 -31.04 4.30 -27.19
CA ARG A 513 -32.50 4.46 -27.19
C ARG A 513 -33.03 5.05 -28.50
N GLN A 514 -32.40 6.10 -29.05
CA GLN A 514 -32.82 6.71 -30.31
C GLN A 514 -32.68 5.72 -31.49
N ASP A 515 -31.61 4.93 -31.52
CA ASP A 515 -31.38 3.88 -32.51
C ASP A 515 -32.45 2.78 -32.39
N LEU A 516 -32.76 2.33 -31.18
CA LEU A 516 -33.85 1.37 -30.90
C LEU A 516 -35.25 1.93 -31.25
N GLU A 517 -35.50 3.23 -31.08
CA GLU A 517 -36.73 3.88 -31.54
C GLU A 517 -36.81 3.91 -33.08
N CYS A 518 -35.69 4.11 -33.78
CA CYS A 518 -35.62 4.02 -35.23
C CYS A 518 -35.85 2.59 -35.74
N ASP A 519 -35.22 1.59 -35.14
CA ASP A 519 -35.41 0.17 -35.46
C ASP A 519 -36.85 -0.28 -35.19
N LYS A 520 -37.44 0.13 -34.06
CA LYS A 520 -38.87 -0.10 -33.78
C LYS A 520 -39.76 0.46 -34.89
N ILE A 521 -39.53 1.70 -35.35
CA ILE A 521 -40.29 2.31 -36.44
C ILE A 521 -40.09 1.54 -37.76
N SER A 522 -38.88 1.03 -38.01
CA SER A 522 -38.57 0.17 -39.17
C SER A 522 -39.34 -1.16 -39.11
N LEU A 523 -39.29 -1.87 -37.99
CA LEU A 523 -39.99 -3.12 -37.76
C LEU A 523 -41.52 -2.95 -37.79
N GLU A 524 -42.06 -1.86 -37.25
CA GLU A 524 -43.49 -1.54 -37.36
C GLU A 524 -43.94 -1.34 -38.82
N ARG A 525 -43.10 -0.73 -39.66
CA ARG A 525 -43.38 -0.59 -41.11
C ARG A 525 -43.34 -1.94 -41.82
N GLN A 526 -42.32 -2.76 -41.55
CA GLN A 526 -42.23 -4.12 -42.09
C GLN A 526 -43.43 -5.00 -41.66
N ASN A 527 -43.84 -4.90 -40.39
CA ASN A 527 -44.98 -5.67 -39.87
C ASN A 527 -46.32 -5.23 -40.50
N LYS A 528 -46.47 -3.93 -40.83
CA LYS A 528 -47.63 -3.41 -41.58
C LYS A 528 -47.66 -3.92 -43.03
N ASP A 529 -46.50 -3.99 -43.70
CA ASP A 529 -46.38 -4.57 -45.05
C ASP A 529 -46.63 -6.09 -45.06
N LEU A 530 -46.07 -6.84 -44.11
CA LEU A 530 -46.35 -8.27 -43.99
C LEU A 530 -47.84 -8.56 -43.72
N LYS A 531 -48.51 -7.72 -42.92
CA LYS A 531 -49.96 -7.83 -42.68
C LYS A 531 -50.80 -7.51 -43.91
N SER A 532 -50.42 -6.51 -44.73
CA SER A 532 -51.15 -6.21 -45.97
C SER A 532 -50.96 -7.32 -47.01
N ARG A 533 -49.74 -7.88 -47.14
CA ARG A 533 -49.46 -9.07 -47.95
C ARG A 533 -50.29 -10.28 -47.50
N LEU A 534 -50.30 -10.57 -46.19
CA LEU A 534 -51.07 -11.68 -45.62
C LEU A 534 -52.56 -11.55 -45.98
N ALA A 535 -53.19 -10.41 -45.67
CA ALA A 535 -54.59 -10.15 -45.99
C ALA A 535 -54.88 -10.24 -47.51
N SER A 536 -53.95 -9.81 -48.37
CA SER A 536 -54.09 -9.95 -49.82
C SER A 536 -54.04 -11.42 -50.27
N SER A 537 -53.26 -12.27 -49.60
CA SER A 537 -53.16 -13.70 -49.90
C SER A 537 -54.33 -14.51 -49.34
N GLU A 538 -54.80 -14.19 -48.14
CA GLU A 538 -56.00 -14.79 -47.52
C GLU A 538 -57.25 -14.50 -48.37
N GLY A 539 -57.37 -13.29 -48.93
CA GLY A 539 -58.44 -12.92 -49.86
C GLY A 539 -58.48 -13.75 -51.16
N PHE A 540 -57.37 -14.39 -51.54
CA PHE A 540 -57.30 -15.32 -52.68
C PHE A 540 -57.53 -16.78 -52.28
N GLN A 541 -57.36 -17.17 -51.01
CA GLN A 541 -57.48 -18.55 -50.55
C GLN A 541 -58.94 -18.95 -50.22
N LYS A 542 -59.80 -18.94 -51.24
CA LYS A 542 -60.94 -19.86 -51.24
C LYS A 542 -60.44 -21.26 -51.64
N PRO A 543 -60.70 -22.32 -50.85
CA PRO A 543 -60.32 -23.67 -51.25
C PRO A 543 -61.10 -24.06 -52.51
N SER A 544 -60.40 -24.12 -53.64
CA SER A 544 -60.94 -24.66 -54.88
C SER A 544 -61.33 -26.12 -54.68
N ALA A 545 -62.43 -26.57 -55.29
CA ALA A 545 -62.82 -27.98 -55.28
C ALA A 545 -61.72 -28.90 -55.85
N SER A 546 -60.87 -28.38 -56.76
CA SER A 546 -59.70 -29.08 -57.28
C SER A 546 -58.63 -29.36 -56.20
N LEU A 547 -58.53 -28.51 -55.17
CA LEU A 547 -57.56 -28.68 -54.09
C LEU A 547 -57.97 -29.85 -53.18
N CYS A 548 -59.25 -29.91 -52.79
CA CYS A 548 -59.80 -31.05 -52.03
C CYS A 548 -59.75 -32.37 -52.83
N GLN A 549 -59.91 -32.32 -54.16
CA GLN A 549 -59.73 -33.49 -55.03
C GLN A 549 -58.26 -33.96 -55.04
N LEU A 550 -57.31 -33.04 -55.16
CA LEU A 550 -55.87 -33.34 -55.09
C LEU A 550 -55.46 -33.86 -53.71
N GLU A 551 -56.04 -33.34 -52.62
CA GLU A 551 -55.84 -33.89 -51.27
C GLU A 551 -56.35 -35.33 -51.13
N SER A 552 -57.55 -35.63 -51.68
CA SER A 552 -58.08 -37.00 -51.69
C SER A 552 -57.14 -37.95 -52.45
N GLN A 553 -56.72 -37.54 -53.66
CA GLN A 553 -55.76 -38.31 -54.45
C GLN A 553 -54.41 -38.47 -53.75
N ASN A 554 -53.94 -37.46 -53.01
CA ASN A 554 -52.71 -37.55 -52.24
C ASN A 554 -52.83 -38.56 -51.08
N ARG A 555 -53.97 -38.58 -50.36
CA ARG A 555 -54.26 -39.57 -49.31
C ARG A 555 -54.33 -40.99 -49.88
N GLU A 556 -55.04 -41.19 -50.99
CA GLU A 556 -55.07 -42.50 -51.67
C GLU A 556 -53.67 -42.97 -52.11
N LEU A 557 -52.82 -42.06 -52.60
CA LEU A 557 -51.44 -42.38 -52.97
C LEU A 557 -50.56 -42.68 -51.75
N GLN A 558 -50.76 -41.99 -50.63
CA GLN A 558 -50.08 -42.30 -49.35
C GLN A 558 -50.50 -43.67 -48.80
N GLU A 559 -51.79 -44.02 -48.84
CA GLU A 559 -52.29 -45.33 -48.40
C GLU A 559 -51.74 -46.46 -49.26
N ARG A 560 -51.71 -46.29 -50.59
CA ARG A 560 -51.07 -47.24 -51.52
C ARG A 560 -49.57 -47.37 -51.27
N LEU A 561 -48.85 -46.26 -51.05
CA LEU A 561 -47.43 -46.30 -50.70
C LEU A 561 -47.16 -47.07 -49.40
N GLN A 562 -47.98 -46.86 -48.36
CA GLN A 562 -47.85 -47.64 -47.12
C GLN A 562 -48.20 -49.13 -47.31
N ALA A 563 -49.11 -49.48 -48.23
CA ALA A 563 -49.38 -50.87 -48.58
C ALA A 563 -48.16 -51.53 -49.27
N GLU A 564 -47.62 -50.87 -50.29
CA GLU A 564 -46.37 -51.26 -50.98
C GLU A 564 -45.18 -51.40 -50.01
N GLU A 565 -45.05 -50.50 -49.02
CA GLU A 565 -44.01 -50.61 -47.99
C GLU A 565 -44.21 -51.82 -47.07
N ARG A 566 -45.45 -52.12 -46.66
CA ARG A 566 -45.78 -53.33 -45.89
C ARG A 566 -45.45 -54.59 -46.71
N GLU A 567 -45.88 -54.67 -47.96
CA GLU A 567 -45.59 -55.80 -48.85
C GLU A 567 -44.09 -55.96 -49.12
N LYS A 568 -43.37 -54.86 -49.35
CA LYS A 568 -41.91 -54.83 -49.47
C LYS A 568 -41.21 -55.40 -48.23
N THR A 569 -41.66 -55.09 -47.01
CA THR A 569 -41.08 -55.70 -45.79
C THR A 569 -41.41 -57.20 -45.66
N ALA A 570 -42.60 -57.63 -46.10
CA ALA A 570 -42.97 -59.04 -46.15
C ALA A 570 -42.11 -59.81 -47.17
N LEU A 571 -41.90 -59.25 -48.37
CA LEU A 571 -41.04 -59.80 -49.42
C LEU A 571 -39.56 -59.83 -49.01
N GLN A 572 -39.08 -58.83 -48.27
CA GLN A 572 -37.73 -58.87 -47.67
C GLN A 572 -37.62 -59.98 -46.60
N SER A 573 -38.69 -60.25 -45.84
CA SER A 573 -38.74 -61.32 -44.85
C SER A 573 -38.75 -62.71 -45.51
N THR A 574 -39.49 -62.91 -46.61
CA THR A 574 -39.46 -64.17 -47.37
C THR A 574 -38.14 -64.35 -48.11
N ASN A 575 -37.59 -63.32 -48.74
CA ASN A 575 -36.29 -63.37 -49.39
C ASN A 575 -35.18 -63.78 -48.39
N ARG A 576 -35.12 -63.14 -47.21
CA ARG A 576 -34.18 -63.52 -46.12
C ARG A 576 -34.35 -64.95 -45.61
N LYS A 577 -35.49 -65.62 -45.84
CA LYS A 577 -35.68 -67.06 -45.58
C LYS A 577 -35.17 -67.90 -46.74
N LEU A 578 -35.45 -67.50 -47.99
CA LEU A 578 -34.94 -68.15 -49.18
C LEU A 578 -33.40 -68.09 -49.27
N GLU A 579 -32.78 -66.95 -48.94
CA GLU A 579 -31.31 -66.80 -48.84
C GLU A 579 -30.68 -67.80 -47.86
N ARG A 580 -31.33 -68.08 -46.72
CA ARG A 580 -30.87 -69.11 -45.76
C ARG A 580 -31.04 -70.49 -46.37
N ARG A 581 -32.19 -70.77 -46.98
CA ARG A 581 -32.46 -72.07 -47.59
C ARG A 581 -31.52 -72.37 -48.77
N VAL A 582 -31.13 -71.36 -49.54
CA VAL A 582 -30.09 -71.47 -50.57
C VAL A 582 -28.74 -71.80 -49.94
N LYS A 583 -28.34 -71.14 -48.85
CA LYS A 583 -27.08 -71.46 -48.14
C LYS A 583 -27.08 -72.87 -47.54
N GLU A 584 -28.20 -73.31 -46.95
CA GLU A 584 -28.39 -74.69 -46.50
C GLU A 584 -28.21 -75.69 -47.65
N LEU A 585 -28.84 -75.45 -48.79
CA LEU A 585 -28.72 -76.29 -49.98
C LEU A 585 -27.32 -76.25 -50.61
N SER A 586 -26.62 -75.11 -50.60
CA SER A 586 -25.23 -75.03 -51.04
C SER A 586 -24.31 -75.89 -50.18
N ILE A 587 -24.46 -75.84 -48.85
CA ILE A 587 -23.68 -76.70 -47.93
C ILE A 587 -23.99 -78.17 -48.21
N GLN A 588 -25.26 -78.55 -48.36
CA GLN A 588 -25.64 -79.94 -48.70
C GLN A 588 -25.04 -80.40 -50.04
N ILE A 589 -25.02 -79.53 -51.06
CA ILE A 589 -24.40 -79.85 -52.36
C ILE A 589 -22.88 -80.01 -52.24
N ASP A 590 -22.20 -79.21 -51.43
CA ASP A 590 -20.76 -79.31 -51.23
C ASP A 590 -20.36 -80.51 -50.34
N ASP A 591 -21.18 -80.87 -49.35
CA ASP A 591 -21.08 -82.12 -48.59
C ASP A 591 -21.27 -83.36 -49.51
N GLU A 592 -22.30 -83.34 -50.39
CA GLU A 592 -22.52 -84.39 -51.39
C GLU A 592 -21.36 -84.48 -52.39
N ARG A 593 -20.81 -83.35 -52.85
CA ARG A 593 -19.62 -83.32 -53.72
C ARG A 593 -18.40 -83.91 -53.06
N GLN A 594 -18.13 -83.58 -51.79
CA GLN A 594 -17.03 -84.18 -51.04
C GLN A 594 -17.23 -85.69 -50.91
N HIS A 595 -18.45 -86.13 -50.54
CA HIS A 595 -18.76 -87.55 -50.42
C HIS A 595 -18.59 -88.30 -51.76
N VAL A 596 -19.04 -87.73 -52.88
CA VAL A 596 -18.82 -88.30 -54.22
C VAL A 596 -17.35 -88.31 -54.60
N ASN A 597 -16.56 -87.31 -54.22
CA ASN A 597 -15.12 -87.34 -54.47
C ASN A 597 -14.40 -88.40 -53.60
N ASP A 598 -14.77 -88.55 -52.32
CA ASP A 598 -14.23 -89.59 -51.44
C ASP A 598 -14.55 -91.00 -51.99
N GLN A 599 -15.79 -91.22 -52.46
CA GLN A 599 -16.16 -92.46 -53.16
C GLN A 599 -15.35 -92.65 -54.45
N LYS A 600 -15.19 -91.61 -55.27
CA LYS A 600 -14.39 -91.64 -56.50
C LYS A 600 -12.92 -91.96 -56.22
N ASP A 601 -12.34 -91.46 -55.13
CA ASP A 601 -10.95 -91.70 -54.79
C ASP A 601 -10.75 -93.09 -54.18
N GLN A 602 -11.70 -93.60 -53.38
CA GLN A 602 -11.76 -95.02 -52.99
C GLN A 602 -11.87 -95.96 -54.20
N LEU A 603 -12.75 -95.66 -55.15
CA LEU A 603 -12.88 -96.40 -56.41
C LEU A 603 -11.61 -96.28 -57.25
N SER A 604 -10.95 -95.12 -57.30
CA SER A 604 -9.69 -94.91 -58.03
C SER A 604 -8.54 -95.70 -57.42
N LEU A 605 -8.47 -95.83 -56.10
CA LEU A 605 -7.53 -96.72 -55.41
C LEU A 605 -7.84 -98.20 -55.71
N ARG A 606 -9.12 -98.60 -55.70
CA ARG A 606 -9.54 -99.96 -56.05
C ARG A 606 -9.27 -100.31 -57.52
N VAL A 607 -9.46 -99.37 -58.44
CA VAL A 607 -9.09 -99.50 -59.87
C VAL A 607 -7.56 -99.58 -60.04
N LYS A 608 -6.77 -98.80 -59.30
CA LYS A 608 -5.29 -98.92 -59.31
C LYS A 608 -4.81 -100.28 -58.76
N ALA A 609 -5.51 -100.85 -57.78
CA ALA A 609 -5.22 -102.21 -57.28
C ALA A 609 -5.63 -103.30 -58.28
N LEU A 610 -6.84 -103.20 -58.85
CA LEU A 610 -7.33 -104.15 -59.86
C LEU A 610 -6.50 -104.09 -61.15
N LYS A 611 -6.00 -102.91 -61.56
CA LYS A 611 -5.09 -102.79 -62.69
C LYS A 611 -3.82 -103.60 -62.45
N ARG A 612 -3.15 -103.44 -61.31
CA ARG A 612 -1.97 -104.26 -60.97
C ARG A 612 -2.26 -105.77 -61.01
N GLN A 613 -3.43 -106.21 -60.54
CA GLN A 613 -3.84 -107.60 -60.64
C GLN A 613 -4.14 -108.08 -62.08
N VAL A 614 -4.50 -107.17 -62.98
CA VAL A 614 -4.60 -107.44 -64.42
C VAL A 614 -3.20 -107.45 -65.04
N ASP A 615 -2.36 -106.46 -64.76
CA ASP A 615 -0.97 -106.37 -65.23
C ASP A 615 -0.18 -107.65 -64.83
N GLU A 616 -0.27 -108.05 -63.56
CA GLU A 616 0.31 -109.30 -62.99
C GLU A 616 -0.25 -110.58 -63.66
N ALA A 617 -1.51 -110.57 -64.08
CA ALA A 617 -2.15 -111.69 -64.77
C ALA A 617 -1.85 -111.71 -66.28
N GLU A 618 -1.67 -110.56 -66.92
CA GLU A 618 -1.26 -110.42 -68.32
C GLU A 618 0.20 -110.86 -68.48
N GLU A 619 1.11 -110.52 -67.56
CA GLU A 619 2.48 -111.06 -67.52
C GLU A 619 2.51 -112.60 -67.41
N GLU A 620 1.68 -113.20 -66.55
CA GLU A 620 1.56 -114.65 -66.42
C GLU A 620 0.88 -115.29 -67.65
N ILE A 621 -0.08 -114.61 -68.29
CA ILE A 621 -0.67 -115.06 -69.56
C ILE A 621 0.37 -115.01 -70.69
N GLU A 622 1.17 -113.95 -70.83
CA GLU A 622 2.24 -113.91 -71.83
C GLU A 622 3.28 -115.01 -71.58
N ARG A 623 3.62 -115.28 -70.31
CA ARG A 623 4.51 -116.38 -69.92
C ARG A 623 3.93 -117.75 -70.31
N LEU A 624 2.64 -117.98 -70.05
CA LEU A 624 1.94 -119.22 -70.41
C LEU A 624 1.75 -119.37 -71.93
N ASP A 625 1.40 -118.29 -72.63
CA ASP A 625 1.18 -118.31 -74.08
C ASP A 625 2.51 -118.39 -74.85
N GLY A 626 3.60 -117.87 -74.29
CA GLY A 626 4.96 -118.11 -74.74
C GLY A 626 5.44 -119.57 -74.57
N LEU A 627 4.89 -120.31 -73.59
CA LEU A 627 5.05 -121.76 -73.49
C LEU A 627 4.12 -122.49 -74.48
N ARG A 628 2.86 -122.06 -74.60
CA ARG A 628 1.86 -122.62 -75.53
C ARG A 628 2.33 -122.55 -76.98
N LYS A 629 2.90 -121.41 -77.41
CA LYS A 629 3.43 -121.19 -78.77
C LYS A 629 4.67 -122.03 -79.08
N LYS A 630 5.42 -122.50 -78.07
CA LYS A 630 6.50 -123.49 -78.26
C LYS A 630 5.91 -124.88 -78.50
N ALA A 631 5.08 -125.34 -77.57
CA ALA A 631 4.39 -126.62 -77.67
C ALA A 631 3.51 -126.74 -78.94
N GLN A 632 2.90 -125.64 -79.40
CA GLN A 632 2.10 -125.62 -80.62
C GLN A 632 2.97 -125.77 -81.89
N ARG A 633 4.16 -125.15 -81.95
CA ARG A 633 5.11 -125.35 -83.07
C ARG A 633 5.65 -126.78 -83.10
N GLU A 634 6.02 -127.30 -81.92
CA GLU A 634 6.44 -128.71 -81.77
C GLU A 634 5.36 -129.69 -82.28
N LEU A 635 4.07 -129.32 -82.16
CA LEU A 635 2.92 -130.07 -82.64
C LEU A 635 2.65 -129.86 -84.15
N GLU A 636 2.75 -128.63 -84.65
CA GLU A 636 2.65 -128.27 -86.07
C GLU A 636 3.75 -128.97 -86.89
N GLU A 637 4.97 -129.06 -86.36
CA GLU A 637 6.07 -129.86 -86.90
C GLU A 637 5.73 -131.36 -86.99
N GLN A 638 4.95 -131.92 -86.04
CA GLN A 638 4.42 -133.29 -86.18
C GLN A 638 3.27 -133.38 -87.19
N HIS A 639 2.51 -132.29 -87.38
CA HIS A 639 1.30 -132.29 -88.20
C HIS A 639 1.60 -132.13 -89.69
N GLU A 640 2.59 -131.32 -90.07
CA GLU A 640 3.09 -131.27 -91.46
C GLU A 640 3.64 -132.64 -91.90
N VAL A 641 4.39 -133.31 -91.02
CA VAL A 641 4.87 -134.68 -91.22
C VAL A 641 3.71 -135.67 -91.42
N ASN A 642 2.54 -135.43 -90.82
CA ASN A 642 1.33 -136.25 -90.99
C ASN A 642 0.56 -135.91 -92.29
N GLU A 643 0.40 -134.63 -92.64
CA GLU A 643 -0.30 -134.24 -93.88
C GLU A 643 0.47 -134.66 -95.14
N GLN A 644 1.81 -134.66 -95.11
CA GLN A 644 2.64 -135.23 -96.18
C GLN A 644 2.38 -136.74 -96.40
N LEU A 645 1.89 -137.47 -95.38
CA LEU A 645 1.43 -138.85 -95.52
C LEU A 645 -0.01 -138.90 -96.05
N GLN A 646 -0.91 -138.00 -95.64
CA GLN A 646 -2.32 -138.01 -96.07
C GLN A 646 -2.55 -137.49 -97.49
N ALA A 647 -1.78 -136.51 -97.97
CA ALA A 647 -1.88 -136.02 -99.34
C ALA A 647 -1.60 -137.15 -100.37
N ARG A 648 -0.65 -138.04 -100.04
CA ARG A 648 -0.35 -139.26 -100.79
C ARG A 648 -1.52 -140.26 -100.83
N ILE A 649 -2.42 -140.24 -99.85
CA ILE A 649 -3.60 -141.12 -99.80
C ILE A 649 -4.71 -140.55 -100.70
N LYS A 650 -5.12 -139.29 -100.49
CA LYS A 650 -6.28 -138.69 -101.21
C LYS A 650 -6.05 -138.56 -102.72
N ALA A 651 -4.80 -138.47 -103.17
CA ALA A 651 -4.45 -138.54 -104.59
C ALA A 651 -4.95 -139.83 -105.27
N LEU A 652 -4.98 -140.95 -104.53
CA LEU A 652 -5.43 -142.26 -105.03
C LEU A 652 -6.97 -142.34 -105.16
N GLU A 653 -7.71 -141.55 -104.36
CA GLU A 653 -9.16 -141.64 -104.26
C GLU A 653 -9.89 -140.83 -105.35
N LYS A 654 -9.39 -139.62 -105.68
CA LYS A 654 -10.10 -138.66 -106.55
C LYS A 654 -10.26 -139.15 -108.00
N ASP A 655 -9.44 -140.11 -108.43
CA ASP A 655 -9.50 -140.75 -109.76
C ASP A 655 -10.56 -141.88 -109.84
N SER A 656 -11.23 -142.21 -108.73
CA SER A 656 -12.40 -143.09 -108.73
C SER A 656 -13.69 -142.35 -109.12
N TRP A 657 -14.00 -141.24 -108.44
CA TRP A 657 -15.34 -140.64 -108.44
C TRP A 657 -15.74 -139.96 -109.77
N ARG A 658 -14.78 -139.38 -110.51
CA ARG A 658 -15.05 -138.68 -111.80
C ARG A 658 -15.75 -139.56 -112.86
N LYS A 659 -15.75 -140.88 -112.68
CA LYS A 659 -16.36 -141.86 -113.60
C LYS A 659 -17.87 -142.08 -113.37
N ALA A 660 -18.43 -141.64 -112.25
CA ALA A 660 -19.79 -142.03 -111.83
C ALA A 660 -20.93 -141.07 -112.24
N SER A 661 -20.69 -139.75 -112.28
CA SER A 661 -21.77 -138.75 -112.22
C SER A 661 -22.34 -138.28 -113.59
N ARG A 662 -22.06 -138.98 -114.70
CA ARG A 662 -22.32 -138.46 -116.08
C ARG A 662 -23.59 -138.96 -116.78
N SER A 663 -24.42 -139.80 -116.16
CA SER A 663 -25.26 -140.76 -116.93
C SER A 663 -26.75 -140.86 -116.55
N ALA A 664 -27.35 -139.85 -115.88
CA ALA A 664 -28.66 -140.06 -115.21
C ALA A 664 -29.74 -138.96 -115.32
N ALA A 665 -29.52 -137.83 -116.00
CA ALA A 665 -30.35 -136.62 -115.77
C ALA A 665 -30.82 -135.83 -117.03
N GLU A 666 -30.91 -136.44 -118.20
CA GLU A 666 -31.08 -135.71 -119.48
C GLU A 666 -32.41 -135.98 -120.21
N SER A 667 -33.55 -135.78 -119.53
CA SER A 667 -34.86 -135.64 -120.18
C SER A 667 -35.83 -134.84 -119.30
N THR A 668 -36.70 -134.03 -119.93
CA THR A 668 -37.53 -133.01 -119.26
C THR A 668 -36.74 -131.78 -118.78
N LEU A 669 -36.18 -131.09 -119.78
CA LEU A 669 -36.09 -129.63 -119.94
C LEU A 669 -37.09 -128.86 -119.04
N GLN A 670 -36.83 -127.66 -118.50
CA GLN A 670 -35.73 -126.67 -118.51
C GLN A 670 -36.02 -125.73 -117.28
N HIS A 671 -35.24 -124.75 -116.82
CA HIS A 671 -34.29 -123.84 -117.46
C HIS A 671 -33.32 -123.24 -116.41
N GLU A 672 -32.17 -122.78 -116.91
CA GLU A 672 -31.08 -121.90 -116.42
C GLU A 672 -31.34 -120.90 -115.24
N GLY A 673 -30.31 -120.35 -114.57
CA GLY A 673 -28.84 -120.45 -114.74
C GLY A 673 -28.07 -119.78 -113.57
N LEU A 674 -26.82 -120.16 -113.22
CA LEU A 674 -25.51 -119.90 -113.90
C LEU A 674 -25.00 -118.44 -113.70
N SER A 675 -23.71 -118.09 -113.57
CA SER A 675 -22.38 -118.73 -113.77
C SER A 675 -21.30 -117.98 -112.91
N SER A 676 -20.10 -118.43 -112.50
CA SER A 676 -18.99 -119.27 -113.08
C SER A 676 -18.20 -118.55 -114.21
N ASP A 677 -16.86 -118.56 -114.39
CA ASP A 677 -15.64 -119.25 -113.84
C ASP A 677 -14.36 -118.42 -114.25
N GLU A 678 -13.07 -118.59 -113.87
CA GLU A 678 -12.29 -119.34 -112.83
C GLU A 678 -11.26 -118.36 -112.14
N GLU A 679 -9.89 -118.30 -112.20
CA GLU A 679 -8.75 -119.15 -112.66
C GLU A 679 -7.36 -118.64 -112.14
N PHE A 680 -6.36 -119.54 -111.95
CA PHE A 680 -4.86 -119.41 -112.09
C PHE A 680 -3.98 -118.37 -111.29
N ASP A 681 -2.66 -118.52 -111.05
CA ASP A 681 -1.72 -119.59 -110.58
C ASP A 681 -0.29 -118.96 -110.33
N GLY A 682 0.66 -119.66 -109.67
CA GLY A 682 2.07 -119.64 -110.12
C GLY A 682 3.25 -119.29 -109.17
N VAL A 683 4.10 -120.31 -108.92
CA VAL A 683 5.61 -120.26 -108.85
C VAL A 683 6.31 -119.77 -107.56
N TYR A 684 7.61 -120.11 -107.42
CA TYR A 684 8.40 -120.35 -106.20
C TYR A 684 9.91 -120.08 -106.44
N ASP A 685 10.64 -119.41 -105.52
CA ASP A 685 12.05 -119.72 -105.14
C ASP A 685 12.55 -118.88 -103.91
N PRO A 686 13.67 -119.22 -103.22
CA PRO A 686 14.01 -118.64 -101.89
C PRO A 686 15.36 -117.89 -101.73
N SER A 687 15.57 -117.38 -100.49
CA SER A 687 16.84 -117.18 -99.76
C SER A 687 17.46 -115.78 -99.57
N SER A 688 18.22 -115.66 -98.46
CA SER A 688 19.44 -114.83 -98.26
C SER A 688 19.41 -113.45 -97.53
N ILE A 689 20.03 -113.46 -96.33
CA ILE A 689 21.03 -112.50 -95.77
C ILE A 689 20.58 -111.18 -95.05
N ALA A 690 20.52 -111.29 -93.71
CA ALA A 690 21.19 -110.50 -92.63
C ALA A 690 21.57 -108.99 -92.73
N SER A 691 21.36 -108.25 -91.62
CA SER A 691 22.14 -107.10 -91.02
C SER A 691 21.23 -106.23 -90.10
N LEU A 692 21.63 -105.40 -89.12
CA LEU A 692 22.87 -105.15 -88.31
C LEU A 692 22.52 -104.14 -87.17
N LEU A 693 23.07 -104.29 -85.93
CA LEU A 693 23.42 -103.21 -84.94
C LEU A 693 22.26 -102.30 -84.37
N THR A 694 22.35 -101.46 -83.31
CA THR A 694 23.27 -101.20 -82.15
C THR A 694 22.62 -100.27 -81.10
N GLU A 695 23.04 -100.37 -79.82
CA GLU A 695 23.23 -99.26 -78.82
C GLU A 695 22.05 -98.33 -78.40
N SER A 696 22.14 -97.48 -77.35
CA SER A 696 22.72 -97.62 -75.98
C SER A 696 22.26 -96.45 -75.06
N ASN A 697 22.49 -96.57 -73.74
CA ASN A 697 22.69 -95.49 -72.73
C ASN A 697 21.63 -94.37 -72.51
N LEU A 698 21.17 -94.17 -71.25
CA LEU A 698 21.58 -93.05 -70.36
C LEU A 698 20.83 -93.06 -68.99
N GLN A 699 21.06 -92.05 -68.13
CA GLN A 699 20.71 -92.02 -66.70
C GLN A 699 19.98 -90.73 -66.24
N THR A 700 19.43 -90.79 -65.02
CA THR A 700 19.17 -89.69 -64.03
C THR A 700 17.89 -88.84 -64.07
N SER A 701 17.51 -88.43 -62.84
CA SER A 701 17.07 -87.08 -62.43
C SER A 701 15.57 -86.74 -62.26
N SER A 702 15.13 -86.83 -61.00
CA SER A 702 14.42 -85.77 -60.23
C SER A 702 13.27 -84.98 -60.86
N CYS A 703 12.04 -85.19 -60.37
CA CYS A 703 11.47 -84.42 -59.24
C CYS A 703 10.23 -85.13 -58.67
#